data_AF-A0A8H5PN84-F1
#
_entry.id   AF-A0A8H5PN84-F1
#
_cell.length_a   1.000
_cell.length_b   1.000
_cell.length_c   1.000
_cell.angle_alpha   90.00
_cell.angle_beta   90.00
_cell.angle_gamma   90.00
#
_symmetry.space_group_name_H-M   'P 1'
#
loop_
_entity.id
_entity.type
_entity.pdbx_description
1 polymer ?
#
loop_
_entity_poly.entity_id
_entity_poly.type
_entity_poly.pdbx_seq_one_letter_code
_entity_poly.pdbx_strand_id
1 'polypeptide(L)'
;MKGETILRALARQLVSIHDVSGSTKQALESIQNASEHISSKLSRLLTRLLSRKGPPSWVIVDGIDECRREERQTLIKLLKSMLDDGVNAKLFITSRDHASSIFKGASVNLEQVFMNCSLAEDGMAQFIDQAVQKCLDSEQLLVSDQTLINEIKNTLVKHADGMILWATLILRHLCVQPNNEKIREAIALKNLPRNLKEIFNRILDRIVSDEKENIVQTLLPWIVAAKQPLTLSQLEECCMVTPLQEYTIRDRYVNGIHLIDNWFQGLVEVDYETKTVHFIHASIQQFFLTASDNPNFSDFHVRMLDADRHIGEICVTYLNFNDFKTTLAQVRPSLPPMAPEKICQEALRNEWSWPKLLRLSQKLRGQNRRGADIDATIASFTSVSDVTVQEMRILNHPFLAYASAHWLSHSVHFNEEQNQTWSLWKNMLMYGHELAASPVSEENHRTIDGALVLWATHNRHSALLHVVTTSTELTEQYYKALCEYVWEENDVNTLHRMLNAKKLVLRLYPLCCRAARYGRLEIIKTLCEAGLDITMHGSLLSSLDRLPLAVAVERGHIEVMEYLLQKGAHPNLGKNPKSDNLQDPLHHIPPLESAVILGGSKGLQACRLLIDAGADVKNTKALIRSCTRSDREIIHLLVSAGVDINVSCIRSELNLPDVGA
;
A
#
# COMPACT_ATOMS: atom_id res chain seq x y z
N MET A 1 -8.71 1.47 -1.08
CA MET A 1 -8.22 2.36 -2.17
C MET A 1 -7.30 3.47 -1.61
N LYS A 2 -6.36 4.02 -2.39
CA LYS A 2 -5.53 5.19 -1.99
C LYS A 2 -6.27 6.50 -2.33
N GLY A 3 -6.19 7.52 -1.47
CA GLY A 3 -6.88 8.80 -1.70
C GLY A 3 -6.35 9.54 -2.92
N GLU A 4 -5.07 9.38 -3.23
CA GLU A 4 -4.43 9.92 -4.43
C GLU A 4 -5.08 9.41 -5.73
N THR A 5 -5.45 8.12 -5.79
CA THR A 5 -6.10 7.52 -6.96
C THR A 5 -7.44 8.19 -7.26
N ILE A 6 -8.21 8.52 -6.22
CA ILE A 6 -9.50 9.21 -6.35
C ILE A 6 -9.29 10.62 -6.91
N LEU A 7 -8.31 11.36 -6.38
CA LEU A 7 -7.98 12.70 -6.88
C LEU A 7 -7.53 12.68 -8.35
N ARG A 8 -6.73 11.68 -8.74
CA ARG A 8 -6.32 11.49 -10.13
C ARG A 8 -7.52 11.17 -11.03
N ALA A 9 -8.44 10.32 -10.58
CA ALA A 9 -9.65 9.99 -11.33
C ALA A 9 -10.55 11.21 -11.53
N LEU A 10 -10.80 11.99 -10.48
CA LEU A 10 -11.55 13.25 -10.56
C LEU A 10 -10.88 14.25 -11.51
N ALA A 11 -9.56 14.41 -11.41
CA ALA A 11 -8.82 15.30 -12.31
C ALA A 11 -8.93 14.84 -13.77
N ARG A 12 -8.81 13.53 -14.02
CA ARG A 12 -8.94 12.94 -15.36
C ARG A 12 -10.31 13.20 -15.99
N GLN A 13 -11.39 13.15 -15.21
CA GLN A 13 -12.74 13.43 -15.70
C GLN A 13 -12.95 14.90 -16.11
N LEU A 14 -12.18 15.82 -15.51
CA LEU A 14 -12.29 17.26 -15.77
C LEU A 14 -11.34 17.77 -16.87
N VAL A 15 -10.32 16.99 -17.23
CA VAL A 15 -9.35 17.36 -18.27
C VAL A 15 -9.96 17.11 -19.65
N SER A 16 -10.03 18.17 -20.46
CA SER A 16 -10.48 18.12 -21.86
C SER A 16 -9.29 18.16 -22.83
N ILE A 17 -9.54 17.87 -24.12
CA ILE A 17 -8.51 17.92 -25.18
C ILE A 17 -7.88 19.34 -25.29
N HIS A 18 -8.64 20.39 -24.99
CA HIS A 18 -8.13 21.77 -24.99
C HIS A 18 -7.15 22.06 -23.84
N ASP A 19 -7.15 21.22 -22.81
CA ASP A 19 -6.30 21.35 -21.62
C ASP A 19 -4.94 20.69 -21.76
N VAL A 20 -4.71 20.00 -22.88
CA VAL A 20 -3.43 19.39 -23.23
C VAL A 20 -2.39 20.46 -23.65
N SER A 21 -2.75 21.75 -23.63
CA SER A 21 -1.84 22.87 -23.87
C SER A 21 -1.84 23.88 -22.72
N GLY A 22 -0.70 24.55 -22.48
CA GLY A 22 -0.58 25.61 -21.49
C GLY A 22 -0.33 25.16 -20.04
N SER A 23 -0.95 25.85 -19.08
CA SER A 23 -0.65 25.74 -17.64
C SER A 23 -1.12 24.44 -16.99
N THR A 24 -2.14 23.78 -17.57
CA THR A 24 -2.62 22.45 -17.13
C THR A 24 -1.61 21.37 -17.51
N LYS A 25 -1.06 21.41 -18.74
CA LYS A 25 0.02 20.50 -19.17
C LYS A 25 1.26 20.63 -18.28
N GLN A 26 1.70 21.86 -17.99
CA GLN A 26 2.83 22.10 -17.08
C GLN A 26 2.56 21.54 -15.66
N ALA A 27 1.31 21.64 -15.19
CA ALA A 27 0.94 21.07 -13.89
C ALA A 27 0.96 19.53 -13.91
N LEU A 28 0.50 18.90 -15.01
CA LEU A 28 0.55 17.44 -15.19
C LEU A 28 1.99 16.92 -15.29
N GLU A 29 2.85 17.58 -16.07
CA GLU A 29 4.28 17.25 -16.17
C GLU A 29 4.99 17.41 -14.81
N SER A 30 4.65 18.46 -14.06
CA SER A 30 5.16 18.68 -12.70
C SER A 30 4.69 17.63 -11.68
N ILE A 31 3.53 17.01 -11.92
CA ILE A 31 3.02 15.90 -11.10
C ILE A 31 3.71 14.58 -11.51
N GLN A 32 3.88 14.33 -12.81
CA GLN A 32 4.55 13.13 -13.32
C GLN A 32 5.99 13.02 -12.84
N ASN A 33 6.71 14.15 -12.78
CA ASN A 33 8.12 14.20 -12.36
C ASN A 33 8.31 14.38 -10.85
N ALA A 34 7.24 14.39 -10.06
CA ALA A 34 7.32 14.58 -8.62
C ALA A 34 7.55 13.25 -7.89
N SER A 35 8.59 13.18 -7.05
CA SER A 35 8.75 12.11 -6.06
C SER A 35 7.98 12.38 -4.76
N GLU A 36 7.68 13.65 -4.45
CA GLU A 36 7.04 14.07 -3.20
C GLU A 36 5.88 15.06 -3.42
N HIS A 37 4.98 15.15 -2.44
CA HIS A 37 3.86 16.11 -2.38
C HIS A 37 2.82 16.03 -3.51
N ILE A 38 2.68 14.87 -4.15
CA ILE A 38 1.77 14.65 -5.29
C ILE A 38 0.32 15.06 -4.97
N SER A 39 -0.22 14.67 -3.80
CA SER A 39 -1.59 14.97 -3.39
C SER A 39 -1.89 16.48 -3.31
N SER A 40 -0.90 17.29 -2.88
CA SER A 40 -1.04 18.76 -2.83
C SER A 40 -0.97 19.41 -4.21
N LYS A 41 -0.16 18.86 -5.12
CA LYS A 41 -0.10 19.33 -6.51
C LYS A 41 -1.39 18.97 -7.24
N LEU A 42 -1.94 17.78 -6.98
CA LEU A 42 -3.23 17.32 -7.49
C LEU A 42 -4.39 18.16 -6.97
N SER A 43 -4.45 18.48 -5.67
CA SER A 43 -5.52 19.34 -5.13
C SER A 43 -5.48 20.73 -5.76
N ARG A 44 -4.30 21.32 -5.94
CA ARG A 44 -4.14 22.62 -6.63
C ARG A 44 -4.52 22.55 -8.10
N LEU A 45 -4.31 21.41 -8.76
CA LEU A 45 -4.77 21.19 -10.14
C LEU A 45 -6.30 21.10 -10.19
N LEU A 46 -6.90 20.27 -9.33
CA LEU A 46 -8.35 20.12 -9.21
C LEU A 46 -9.05 21.45 -8.90
N THR A 47 -8.53 22.22 -7.95
CA THR A 47 -9.05 23.56 -7.61
C THR A 47 -9.09 24.45 -8.86
N ARG A 48 -8.02 24.45 -9.66
CA ARG A 48 -7.95 25.23 -10.91
C ARG A 48 -8.92 24.73 -11.97
N LEU A 49 -9.11 23.42 -12.09
CA LEU A 49 -10.06 22.83 -13.05
C LEU A 49 -11.51 23.13 -12.66
N LEU A 50 -11.85 23.04 -11.38
CA LEU A 50 -13.19 23.34 -10.86
C LEU A 50 -13.51 24.85 -10.82
N SER A 51 -12.49 25.72 -10.71
CA SER A 51 -12.67 27.19 -10.68
C SER A 51 -12.92 27.81 -12.06
N ARG A 52 -13.06 27.01 -13.11
CA ARG A 52 -13.42 27.53 -14.45
C ARG A 52 -14.81 28.14 -14.38
N LYS A 53 -14.97 29.35 -14.93
CA LYS A 53 -16.25 30.08 -14.91
C LYS A 53 -17.34 29.24 -15.61
N GLY A 54 -18.31 28.77 -14.83
CA GLY A 54 -19.41 27.90 -15.24
C GLY A 54 -20.34 27.57 -14.04
N PRO A 55 -21.43 26.82 -14.25
CA PRO A 55 -22.34 26.40 -13.18
C PRO A 55 -21.61 25.59 -12.09
N PRO A 56 -22.20 25.44 -10.89
CA PRO A 56 -21.56 24.67 -9.83
C PRO A 56 -21.28 23.24 -10.29
N SER A 57 -20.02 22.83 -10.20
CA SER A 57 -19.61 21.46 -10.51
C SER A 57 -20.04 20.53 -9.39
N TRP A 58 -20.66 19.40 -9.71
CA TRP A 58 -20.99 18.38 -8.71
C TRP A 58 -19.86 17.38 -8.61
N VAL A 59 -19.28 17.26 -7.42
CA VAL A 59 -18.30 16.23 -7.08
C VAL A 59 -19.02 15.17 -6.30
N ILE A 60 -19.14 13.98 -6.88
CA ILE A 60 -19.78 12.82 -6.26
C ILE A 60 -18.68 11.83 -5.90
N VAL A 61 -18.60 11.46 -4.62
CA VAL A 61 -17.70 10.42 -4.13
C VAL A 61 -18.55 9.33 -3.50
N ASP A 62 -18.65 8.20 -4.19
CA ASP A 62 -19.37 7.04 -3.71
C ASP A 62 -18.44 6.13 -2.88
N GLY A 63 -18.89 5.65 -1.72
CA GLY A 63 -18.20 4.63 -0.92
C GLY A 63 -16.90 5.08 -0.25
N ILE A 64 -16.84 6.28 0.36
CA ILE A 64 -15.58 6.81 0.92
C ILE A 64 -14.98 5.95 2.05
N ASP A 65 -15.76 5.06 2.69
CA ASP A 65 -15.28 4.10 3.68
C ASP A 65 -14.41 2.97 3.11
N GLU A 66 -14.37 2.78 1.79
CA GLU A 66 -13.43 1.84 1.14
C GLU A 66 -11.98 2.38 1.11
N CYS A 67 -11.79 3.64 1.47
CA CYS A 67 -10.47 4.22 1.70
C CYS A 67 -9.95 3.81 3.08
N ARG A 68 -8.65 3.48 3.15
CA ARG A 68 -7.98 3.28 4.43
C ARG A 68 -8.15 4.52 5.30
N ARG A 69 -8.22 4.34 6.62
CA ARG A 69 -8.57 5.41 7.57
C ARG A 69 -7.68 6.66 7.43
N GLU A 70 -6.37 6.48 7.23
CA GLU A 70 -5.39 7.56 7.07
C GLU A 70 -5.56 8.31 5.75
N GLU A 71 -5.69 7.57 4.64
CA GLU A 71 -5.96 8.09 3.30
C GLU A 71 -7.25 8.88 3.25
N ARG A 72 -8.31 8.36 3.90
CA ARG A 72 -9.63 8.99 4.00
C ARG A 72 -9.55 10.35 4.69
N GLN A 73 -8.78 10.46 5.78
CA GLN A 73 -8.59 11.74 6.47
C GLN A 73 -7.85 12.74 5.60
N THR A 74 -6.83 12.30 4.88
CA THR A 74 -6.06 13.15 3.95
C THR A 74 -6.94 13.65 2.80
N LEU A 75 -7.72 12.75 2.19
CA LEU A 75 -8.64 13.09 1.11
C LEU A 75 -9.69 14.12 1.55
N ILE A 76 -10.34 13.89 2.69
CA ILE A 76 -11.38 14.81 3.20
C ILE A 76 -10.78 16.19 3.53
N LYS A 77 -9.58 16.24 4.13
CA LYS A 77 -8.88 17.51 4.37
C LYS A 77 -8.62 18.28 3.09
N LEU A 78 -8.19 17.59 2.02
CA LEU A 78 -7.94 18.21 0.71
C LEU A 78 -9.23 18.69 0.03
N LEU A 79 -10.29 17.89 0.05
CA LEU A 79 -11.59 18.29 -0.48
C LEU A 79 -12.16 19.49 0.29
N LYS A 80 -11.99 19.52 1.62
CA LYS A 80 -12.36 20.65 2.47
C LYS A 80 -11.59 21.91 2.10
N SER A 81 -10.25 21.85 2.01
CA SER A 81 -9.45 23.03 1.66
C SER A 81 -9.85 23.60 0.30
N MET A 82 -10.21 22.73 -0.65
CA MET A 82 -10.69 23.17 -1.96
C MET A 82 -12.03 23.94 -1.89
N LEU A 83 -12.95 23.53 -1.03
CA LEU A 83 -14.22 24.23 -0.83
C LEU A 83 -14.02 25.55 -0.08
N ASP A 84 -13.16 25.56 0.94
CA ASP A 84 -12.80 26.74 1.71
C ASP A 84 -12.11 27.81 0.83
N ASP A 85 -11.37 27.40 -0.21
CA ASP A 85 -10.73 28.28 -1.21
C ASP A 85 -11.73 28.96 -2.16
N GLY A 86 -13.05 28.77 -1.99
CA GLY A 86 -14.10 29.47 -2.72
C GLY A 86 -14.43 28.86 -4.10
N VAL A 87 -14.11 27.59 -4.31
CA VAL A 87 -14.46 26.85 -5.53
C VAL A 87 -15.98 26.72 -5.66
N ASN A 88 -16.53 27.03 -6.85
CA ASN A 88 -17.94 26.86 -7.15
C ASN A 88 -18.28 25.38 -7.43
N ALA A 89 -18.25 24.55 -6.37
CA ALA A 89 -18.58 23.13 -6.46
C ALA A 89 -19.50 22.68 -5.31
N LYS A 90 -20.35 21.69 -5.61
CA LYS A 90 -21.18 20.98 -4.63
C LYS A 90 -20.61 19.59 -4.42
N LEU A 91 -20.51 19.16 -3.17
CA LEU A 91 -19.92 17.89 -2.80
C LEU A 91 -21.01 16.97 -2.26
N PHE A 92 -21.12 15.77 -2.83
CA PHE A 92 -21.98 14.69 -2.34
C PHE A 92 -21.11 13.48 -2.07
N ILE A 93 -21.17 12.95 -0.85
CA ILE A 93 -20.35 11.83 -0.41
C ILE A 93 -21.25 10.78 0.22
N THR A 94 -21.12 9.53 -0.19
CA THR A 94 -21.76 8.39 0.47
C THR A 94 -20.75 7.66 1.35
N SER A 95 -21.23 7.12 2.48
CA SER A 95 -20.41 6.27 3.35
C SER A 95 -21.27 5.43 4.28
N ARG A 96 -20.73 4.30 4.76
CA ARG A 96 -21.24 3.58 5.94
C ARG A 96 -20.93 4.35 7.24
N ASP A 97 -21.67 4.06 8.34
CA ASP A 97 -21.78 4.76 9.65
C ASP A 97 -20.50 5.29 10.36
N HIS A 98 -19.32 5.05 9.80
CA HIS A 98 -18.02 5.38 10.36
C HIS A 98 -17.45 6.73 9.87
N ALA A 99 -18.16 7.45 8.98
CA ALA A 99 -17.71 8.75 8.44
C ALA A 99 -18.20 9.98 9.24
N SER A 100 -19.19 9.81 10.10
CA SER A 100 -19.81 10.91 10.87
C SER A 100 -18.80 11.66 11.76
N SER A 101 -17.79 10.97 12.29
CA SER A 101 -16.73 11.55 13.10
C SER A 101 -15.72 12.40 12.31
N ILE A 102 -15.65 12.24 10.98
CA ILE A 102 -14.56 12.79 10.16
C ILE A 102 -14.83 14.24 9.75
N PHE A 103 -16.11 14.63 9.68
CA PHE A 103 -16.53 15.99 9.34
C PHE A 103 -16.79 16.87 10.57
N LYS A 104 -16.56 16.36 11.80
CA LYS A 104 -16.65 17.18 13.02
C LYS A 104 -15.62 18.31 12.96
N GLY A 105 -16.07 19.57 12.91
CA GLY A 105 -15.22 20.76 12.80
C GLY A 105 -15.06 21.34 11.38
N ALA A 106 -15.91 20.95 10.43
CA ALA A 106 -16.02 21.66 9.15
C ALA A 106 -16.82 22.96 9.31
N SER A 107 -16.35 24.05 8.71
CA SER A 107 -17.03 25.37 8.69
C SER A 107 -18.14 25.45 7.64
N VAL A 108 -18.35 24.37 6.87
CA VAL A 108 -19.28 24.28 5.75
C VAL A 108 -20.61 23.68 6.24
N ASN A 109 -21.74 24.20 5.76
CA ASN A 109 -23.07 23.61 5.99
C ASN A 109 -23.11 22.22 5.35
N LEU A 110 -22.88 21.18 6.15
CA LEU A 110 -23.00 19.79 5.74
C LEU A 110 -24.36 19.26 6.20
N GLU A 111 -25.22 18.94 5.23
CA GLU A 111 -26.43 18.16 5.51
C GLU A 111 -26.07 16.67 5.51
N GLN A 112 -26.51 15.96 6.55
CA GLN A 112 -26.33 14.53 6.67
C GLN A 112 -27.69 13.85 6.57
N VAL A 113 -27.80 12.90 5.66
CA VAL A 113 -29.00 12.08 5.46
C VAL A 113 -28.62 10.64 5.74
N PHE A 114 -29.41 9.97 6.57
CA PHE A 114 -29.26 8.55 6.90
C PHE A 114 -30.37 7.74 6.22
N MET A 115 -30.07 6.52 5.80
CA MET A 115 -31.05 5.65 5.14
C MET A 115 -32.17 5.16 6.08
N ASN A 116 -31.97 5.24 7.40
CA ASN A 116 -32.98 4.91 8.42
C ASN A 116 -33.85 6.12 8.82
N CYS A 117 -33.81 7.22 8.06
CA CYS A 117 -34.66 8.38 8.33
C CYS A 117 -36.06 8.22 7.73
N SER A 118 -37.03 8.96 8.27
CA SER A 118 -38.41 8.95 7.79
C SER A 118 -38.56 9.33 6.31
N LEU A 119 -37.67 10.17 5.77
CA LEU A 119 -37.68 10.54 4.34
C LEU A 119 -37.36 9.35 3.42
N ALA A 120 -36.65 8.33 3.92
CA ALA A 120 -36.28 7.15 3.16
C ALA A 120 -37.33 6.03 3.23
N GLU A 121 -38.26 6.07 4.19
CA GLU A 121 -39.29 5.03 4.37
C GLU A 121 -40.22 4.93 3.16
N ASP A 122 -40.66 6.07 2.61
CA ASP A 122 -41.52 6.10 1.41
C ASP A 122 -40.80 5.52 0.19
N GLY A 123 -39.53 5.87 0.00
CA GLY A 123 -38.70 5.34 -1.08
C GLY A 123 -38.46 3.83 -0.93
N MET A 124 -38.28 3.36 0.30
CA MET A 124 -38.14 1.94 0.62
C MET A 124 -39.43 1.16 0.37
N ALA A 125 -40.59 1.73 0.71
CA ALA A 125 -41.89 1.15 0.41
C ALA A 125 -42.11 1.00 -1.11
N GLN A 126 -41.78 2.03 -1.89
CA GLN A 126 -41.83 1.97 -3.35
C GLN A 126 -40.88 0.92 -3.92
N PHE A 127 -39.64 0.85 -3.41
CA PHE A 127 -38.67 -0.16 -3.82
C PHE A 127 -39.17 -1.58 -3.55
N ILE A 128 -39.68 -1.85 -2.35
CA ILE A 128 -40.19 -3.18 -1.97
C ILE A 128 -41.41 -3.54 -2.81
N ASP A 129 -42.32 -2.58 -3.03
CA ASP A 129 -43.50 -2.79 -3.87
C ASP A 129 -43.10 -3.22 -5.28
N GLN A 130 -42.17 -2.49 -5.91
CA GLN A 130 -41.62 -2.81 -7.23
C GLN A 130 -40.88 -4.15 -7.25
N ALA A 131 -40.06 -4.44 -6.24
CA ALA A 131 -39.29 -5.68 -6.18
C ALA A 131 -40.20 -6.91 -6.03
N VAL A 132 -41.20 -6.84 -5.16
CA VAL A 132 -42.20 -7.90 -4.98
C VAL A 132 -43.01 -8.07 -6.25
N GLN A 133 -43.47 -6.97 -6.87
CA GLN A 133 -44.23 -7.03 -8.11
C GLN A 133 -43.41 -7.67 -9.24
N LYS A 134 -42.14 -7.27 -9.38
CA LYS A 134 -41.24 -7.88 -10.36
C LYS A 134 -41.06 -9.39 -10.14
N CYS A 135 -40.98 -9.86 -8.89
CA CYS A 135 -40.90 -11.29 -8.58
C CYS A 135 -42.20 -12.04 -8.90
N LEU A 136 -43.36 -11.40 -8.74
CA LEU A 136 -44.66 -11.96 -9.15
C LEU A 136 -44.74 -12.04 -10.69
N ASP A 137 -44.41 -10.96 -11.39
CA ASP A 137 -44.47 -10.86 -12.85
C ASP A 137 -43.52 -11.82 -13.56
N SER A 138 -42.38 -12.11 -12.93
CA SER A 138 -41.38 -13.08 -13.43
C SER A 138 -41.63 -14.52 -12.97
N GLU A 139 -42.77 -14.78 -12.33
CA GLU A 139 -43.16 -16.09 -11.78
C GLU A 139 -42.13 -16.70 -10.80
N GLN A 140 -41.26 -15.87 -10.20
CA GLN A 140 -40.32 -16.31 -9.18
C GLN A 140 -40.98 -16.46 -7.80
N LEU A 141 -41.96 -15.60 -7.50
CA LEU A 141 -42.77 -15.67 -6.30
C LEU A 141 -44.14 -16.24 -6.67
N LEU A 142 -44.37 -17.52 -6.39
CA LEU A 142 -45.59 -18.23 -6.75
C LEU A 142 -46.71 -18.04 -5.71
N VAL A 143 -47.10 -16.77 -5.48
CA VAL A 143 -48.15 -16.40 -4.52
C VAL A 143 -49.29 -15.70 -5.25
N SER A 144 -50.48 -16.29 -5.23
CA SER A 144 -51.70 -15.66 -5.78
C SER A 144 -52.55 -14.95 -4.73
N ASP A 145 -52.27 -15.17 -3.44
CA ASP A 145 -53.03 -14.61 -2.32
C ASP A 145 -52.62 -13.16 -2.05
N GLN A 146 -53.51 -12.21 -2.38
CA GLN A 146 -53.25 -10.78 -2.21
C GLN A 146 -53.04 -10.38 -0.74
N THR A 147 -53.63 -11.12 0.21
CA THR A 147 -53.43 -10.85 1.64
C THR A 147 -52.00 -11.15 2.04
N LEU A 148 -51.47 -12.30 1.60
CA LEU A 148 -50.08 -12.69 1.84
C LEU A 148 -49.09 -11.76 1.14
N ILE A 149 -49.38 -11.31 -0.09
CA ILE A 149 -48.55 -10.33 -0.79
C ILE A 149 -48.44 -9.02 0.03
N ASN A 150 -49.56 -8.53 0.56
CA ASN A 150 -49.56 -7.33 1.38
C ASN A 150 -48.85 -7.55 2.73
N GLU A 151 -48.98 -8.73 3.34
CA GLU A 151 -48.23 -9.11 4.54
C GLU A 151 -46.72 -9.09 4.30
N ILE A 152 -46.26 -9.65 3.17
CA ILE A 152 -44.84 -9.64 2.77
C ILE A 152 -44.35 -8.19 2.63
N LYS A 153 -45.05 -7.36 1.85
CA LYS A 153 -44.68 -5.95 1.62
C LYS A 153 -44.56 -5.19 2.95
N ASN A 154 -45.59 -5.26 3.80
CA ASN A 154 -45.60 -4.56 5.09
C ASN A 154 -44.50 -5.04 6.04
N THR A 155 -44.24 -6.35 6.07
CA THR A 155 -43.20 -6.93 6.93
C THR A 155 -41.81 -6.47 6.49
N LEU A 156 -41.54 -6.48 5.19
CA LEU A 156 -40.25 -6.05 4.64
C LEU A 156 -40.02 -4.55 4.88
N VAL A 157 -41.02 -3.69 4.64
CA VAL A 157 -40.89 -2.23 4.85
C VAL A 157 -40.57 -1.93 6.32
N LYS A 158 -41.26 -2.59 7.24
CA LYS A 158 -41.10 -2.35 8.69
C LYS A 158 -39.74 -2.79 9.23
N HIS A 159 -39.14 -3.84 8.69
CA HIS A 159 -37.93 -4.46 9.25
C HIS A 159 -36.67 -4.25 8.42
N ALA A 160 -36.78 -3.66 7.22
CA ALA A 160 -35.61 -3.38 6.39
C ALA A 160 -34.69 -2.32 7.00
N ASP A 161 -35.18 -1.39 7.83
CA ASP A 161 -34.38 -0.40 8.57
C ASP A 161 -33.32 0.30 7.71
N GLY A 162 -33.71 0.75 6.50
CA GLY A 162 -32.79 1.39 5.56
C GLY A 162 -31.89 0.43 4.75
N MET A 163 -31.93 -0.88 5.00
CA MET A 163 -31.10 -1.91 4.36
C MET A 163 -31.77 -2.54 3.13
N ILE A 164 -31.55 -1.96 1.95
CA ILE A 164 -32.05 -2.49 0.66
C ILE A 164 -31.61 -3.94 0.43
N LEU A 165 -30.34 -4.27 0.68
CA LEU A 165 -29.81 -5.63 0.51
C LEU A 165 -30.55 -6.66 1.37
N TRP A 166 -30.92 -6.29 2.60
CA TRP A 166 -31.67 -7.17 3.49
C TRP A 166 -33.02 -7.53 2.86
N ALA A 167 -33.76 -6.53 2.36
CA ALA A 167 -35.06 -6.76 1.71
C ALA A 167 -34.92 -7.66 0.47
N THR A 168 -33.91 -7.43 -0.36
CA THR A 168 -33.63 -8.25 -1.55
C THR A 168 -33.32 -9.70 -1.21
N LEU A 169 -32.48 -9.95 -0.19
CA LEU A 169 -32.10 -11.31 0.21
C LEU A 169 -33.25 -12.07 0.87
N ILE A 170 -34.06 -11.39 1.70
CA ILE A 170 -35.27 -12.00 2.27
C ILE A 170 -36.25 -12.33 1.15
N LEU A 171 -36.51 -11.41 0.23
CA LEU A 171 -37.41 -11.65 -0.89
C LEU A 171 -36.96 -12.87 -1.72
N ARG A 172 -35.66 -12.97 -2.03
CA ARG A 172 -35.11 -14.14 -2.71
C ARG A 172 -35.28 -15.43 -1.91
N HIS A 173 -35.11 -15.37 -0.59
CA HIS A 173 -35.37 -16.51 0.30
C HIS A 173 -36.85 -16.93 0.29
N LEU A 174 -37.78 -15.97 0.18
CA LEU A 174 -39.22 -16.24 0.07
C LEU A 174 -39.57 -16.91 -1.27
N CYS A 175 -38.95 -16.48 -2.37
CA CYS A 175 -39.16 -17.08 -3.70
C CYS A 175 -38.78 -18.57 -3.77
N VAL A 176 -37.85 -19.03 -2.93
CA VAL A 176 -37.38 -20.43 -2.90
C VAL A 176 -38.28 -21.33 -2.03
N GLN A 177 -39.21 -20.75 -1.26
CA GLN A 177 -40.05 -21.55 -0.36
C GLN A 177 -41.05 -22.42 -1.13
N PRO A 178 -41.27 -23.68 -0.72
CA PRO A 178 -42.06 -24.62 -1.49
C PRO A 178 -43.59 -24.38 -1.41
N ASN A 179 -44.08 -23.65 -0.40
CA ASN A 179 -45.51 -23.40 -0.21
C ASN A 179 -45.78 -22.13 0.62
N ASN A 180 -47.04 -21.67 0.59
CA ASN A 180 -47.48 -20.45 1.30
C ASN A 180 -47.36 -20.54 2.83
N GLU A 181 -47.42 -21.74 3.40
CA GLU A 181 -47.23 -21.96 4.84
C GLU A 181 -45.79 -21.64 5.24
N LYS A 182 -44.80 -22.15 4.49
CA LYS A 182 -43.38 -21.86 4.68
C LYS A 182 -43.05 -20.40 4.44
N ILE A 183 -43.72 -19.74 3.50
CA ILE A 183 -43.61 -18.28 3.31
C ILE A 183 -44.08 -17.54 4.57
N ARG A 184 -45.26 -17.88 5.11
CA ARG A 184 -45.78 -17.29 6.36
C ARG A 184 -44.88 -17.56 7.56
N GLU A 185 -44.33 -18.76 7.67
CA GLU A 185 -43.34 -19.11 8.70
C GLU A 185 -42.05 -18.29 8.56
N ALA A 186 -41.58 -18.03 7.33
CA ALA A 186 -40.35 -17.29 7.06
C ALA A 186 -40.49 -15.79 7.37
N ILE A 187 -41.66 -15.18 7.11
CA ILE A 187 -41.95 -13.78 7.48
C ILE A 187 -42.38 -13.61 8.94
N ALA A 188 -42.61 -14.70 9.68
CA ALA A 188 -42.98 -14.63 11.08
C ALA A 188 -41.83 -14.03 11.92
N LEU A 189 -42.18 -13.14 12.86
CA LEU A 189 -41.24 -12.37 13.68
C LEU A 189 -40.20 -13.22 14.45
N LYS A 190 -40.51 -14.47 14.75
CA LYS A 190 -39.58 -15.41 15.41
C LYS A 190 -38.48 -15.91 14.46
N ASN A 191 -38.79 -16.03 13.18
CA ASN A 191 -37.92 -16.59 12.16
C ASN A 191 -37.37 -15.54 11.20
N LEU A 192 -37.78 -14.28 11.31
CA LEU A 192 -37.28 -13.21 10.46
C LEU A 192 -35.84 -12.83 10.86
N PRO A 193 -34.86 -12.87 9.93
CA PRO A 193 -33.49 -12.46 10.22
C PRO A 193 -33.41 -11.02 10.67
N ARG A 194 -32.76 -10.75 11.80
CA ARG A 194 -32.65 -9.38 12.33
C ARG A 194 -31.59 -8.53 11.64
N ASN A 195 -30.59 -9.17 11.04
CA ASN A 195 -29.47 -8.51 10.40
C ASN A 195 -28.92 -9.34 9.23
N LEU A 196 -28.03 -8.73 8.44
CA LEU A 196 -27.39 -9.40 7.31
C LEU A 196 -26.57 -10.63 7.72
N LYS A 197 -25.94 -10.61 8.91
CA LYS A 197 -25.12 -11.73 9.42
C LYS A 197 -25.95 -13.00 9.58
N GLU A 198 -27.16 -12.88 10.12
CA GLU A 198 -28.09 -14.00 10.28
C GLU A 198 -28.56 -14.54 8.92
N ILE A 199 -28.79 -13.66 7.94
CA ILE A 199 -29.09 -14.08 6.56
C ILE A 199 -27.92 -14.88 5.98
N PHE A 200 -26.69 -14.37 6.08
CA PHE A 200 -25.52 -15.05 5.55
C PHE A 200 -25.29 -16.41 6.22
N ASN A 201 -25.44 -16.52 7.53
CA ASN A 201 -25.36 -17.79 8.25
C ASN A 201 -26.39 -18.82 7.71
N ARG A 202 -27.64 -18.41 7.48
CA ARG A 202 -28.65 -19.30 6.88
C ARG A 202 -28.31 -19.70 5.44
N ILE A 203 -27.63 -18.82 4.69
CA ILE A 203 -27.14 -19.16 3.36
C ILE A 203 -26.02 -20.21 3.46
N LEU A 204 -25.10 -20.07 4.41
CA LEU A 204 -24.05 -21.06 4.66
C LEU A 204 -24.62 -22.42 5.09
N ASP A 205 -25.63 -22.45 5.97
CA ASP A 205 -26.34 -23.69 6.33
C ASP A 205 -26.86 -24.45 5.11
N ARG A 206 -27.41 -23.72 4.12
CA ARG A 206 -27.88 -24.31 2.85
C ARG A 206 -26.73 -24.81 1.99
N ILE A 207 -25.62 -24.08 1.91
CA ILE A 207 -24.42 -24.51 1.18
C ILE A 207 -23.86 -25.82 1.77
N VAL A 208 -23.83 -25.93 3.09
CA VAL A 208 -23.42 -27.16 3.81
C VAL A 208 -24.42 -28.29 3.54
N SER A 209 -25.72 -27.99 3.61
CA SER A 209 -26.79 -28.98 3.33
C SER A 209 -26.76 -29.51 1.88
N ASP A 210 -26.33 -28.69 0.92
CA ASP A 210 -26.21 -29.05 -0.51
C ASP A 210 -24.86 -29.71 -0.84
N GLU A 211 -24.03 -30.02 0.16
CA GLU A 211 -22.69 -30.64 0.02
C GLU A 211 -21.74 -29.83 -0.89
N LYS A 212 -21.89 -28.50 -0.92
CA LYS A 212 -21.05 -27.59 -1.72
C LYS A 212 -19.94 -26.89 -0.92
N GLU A 213 -19.82 -27.20 0.36
CA GLU A 213 -18.87 -26.56 1.28
C GLU A 213 -17.42 -26.59 0.77
N ASN A 214 -16.93 -27.74 0.31
CA ASN A 214 -15.53 -27.90 -0.12
C ASN A 214 -15.17 -27.00 -1.31
N ILE A 215 -16.09 -26.90 -2.28
CA ILE A 215 -15.90 -26.07 -3.49
C ILE A 215 -15.91 -24.60 -3.10
N VAL A 216 -16.88 -24.18 -2.28
CA VAL A 216 -17.02 -22.80 -1.82
C VAL A 216 -15.80 -22.38 -1.00
N GLN A 217 -15.36 -23.20 -0.04
CA GLN A 217 -14.17 -22.94 0.78
C GLN A 217 -12.90 -22.83 -0.06
N THR A 218 -12.79 -23.57 -1.16
CA THR A 218 -11.64 -23.49 -2.07
C THR A 218 -11.66 -22.23 -2.94
N LEU A 219 -12.83 -21.82 -3.43
CA LEU A 219 -12.98 -20.65 -4.30
C LEU A 219 -12.96 -19.33 -3.53
N LEU A 220 -13.44 -19.33 -2.28
CA LEU A 220 -13.64 -18.12 -1.50
C LEU A 220 -12.35 -17.28 -1.29
N PRO A 221 -11.17 -17.87 -0.99
CA PRO A 221 -9.91 -17.12 -0.93
C PRO A 221 -9.60 -16.36 -2.22
N TRP A 222 -9.89 -16.94 -3.38
CA TRP A 222 -9.65 -16.31 -4.69
C TRP A 222 -10.57 -15.13 -4.95
N ILE A 223 -11.84 -15.21 -4.55
CA ILE A 223 -12.79 -14.10 -4.72
C ILE A 223 -12.48 -12.95 -3.75
N VAL A 224 -12.03 -13.28 -2.52
CA VAL A 224 -11.79 -12.29 -1.46
C VAL A 224 -10.42 -11.62 -1.57
N ALA A 225 -9.35 -12.38 -1.84
CA ALA A 225 -7.97 -11.93 -1.68
C ALA A 225 -7.24 -11.62 -2.99
N ALA A 226 -7.80 -11.97 -4.15
CA ALA A 226 -7.20 -11.62 -5.43
C ALA A 226 -7.01 -10.10 -5.57
N LYS A 227 -5.87 -9.67 -6.15
CA LYS A 227 -5.58 -8.24 -6.38
C LYS A 227 -6.41 -7.64 -7.51
N GLN A 228 -7.00 -8.49 -8.35
CA GLN A 228 -7.93 -8.15 -9.40
C GLN A 228 -9.01 -9.24 -9.47
N PRO A 229 -10.27 -8.88 -9.78
CA PRO A 229 -11.33 -9.85 -10.04
C PRO A 229 -10.93 -10.84 -11.12
N LEU A 230 -11.11 -12.13 -10.84
CA LEU A 230 -10.74 -13.23 -11.74
C LEU A 230 -11.90 -13.62 -12.63
N THR A 231 -11.60 -14.03 -13.86
CA THR A 231 -12.59 -14.61 -14.76
C THR A 231 -12.93 -16.05 -14.39
N LEU A 232 -14.06 -16.56 -14.88
CA LEU A 232 -14.43 -17.96 -14.66
C LEU A 232 -13.35 -18.95 -15.12
N SER A 233 -12.75 -18.70 -16.29
CA SER A 233 -11.67 -19.55 -16.83
C SER A 233 -10.39 -19.47 -16.01
N GLN A 234 -10.07 -18.30 -15.43
CA GLN A 234 -8.94 -18.15 -14.53
C GLN A 234 -9.16 -18.89 -13.22
N LEU A 235 -10.35 -18.76 -12.63
CA LEU A 235 -10.71 -19.46 -11.40
C LEU A 235 -10.66 -20.97 -11.60
N GLU A 236 -11.25 -21.48 -12.69
CA GLU A 236 -11.25 -22.91 -13.03
C GLU A 236 -9.84 -23.51 -13.06
N GLU A 237 -8.88 -22.78 -13.64
CA GLU A 237 -7.49 -23.23 -13.74
C GLU A 237 -6.73 -23.15 -12.41
N CYS A 238 -6.88 -22.06 -11.64
CA CYS A 238 -6.03 -21.82 -10.48
C CYS A 238 -6.53 -22.49 -9.19
N CYS A 239 -7.83 -22.71 -9.03
CA CYS A 239 -8.42 -23.12 -7.76
C CYS A 239 -8.02 -24.52 -7.29
N MET A 240 -7.52 -25.37 -8.19
CA MET A 240 -7.15 -26.76 -7.88
C MET A 240 -5.64 -27.05 -8.07
N VAL A 241 -4.84 -26.00 -8.24
CA VAL A 241 -3.38 -26.10 -8.24
C VAL A 241 -2.91 -26.25 -6.80
N THR A 242 -2.04 -27.22 -6.56
CA THR A 242 -1.37 -27.39 -5.26
C THR A 242 0.04 -26.79 -5.29
N PRO A 243 0.57 -26.23 -4.18
CA PRO A 243 1.94 -25.75 -4.13
C PRO A 243 2.96 -26.81 -4.59
N LEU A 244 4.00 -26.38 -5.30
CA LEU A 244 5.07 -27.25 -5.85
C LEU A 244 4.61 -28.28 -6.92
N GLN A 245 3.39 -28.18 -7.43
CA GLN A 245 2.95 -28.95 -8.58
C GLN A 245 3.81 -28.64 -9.82
N GLU A 246 4.20 -29.67 -10.57
CA GLU A 246 5.13 -29.52 -11.71
C GLU A 246 4.43 -29.31 -13.06
N TYR A 247 3.20 -29.81 -13.22
CA TYR A 247 2.46 -29.81 -14.49
C TYR A 247 0.98 -29.51 -14.27
N THR A 248 0.31 -29.09 -15.32
CA THR A 248 -1.14 -28.88 -15.36
C THR A 248 -1.88 -30.21 -15.30
N ILE A 249 -2.84 -30.35 -14.36
CA ILE A 249 -3.66 -31.55 -14.19
C ILE A 249 -5.12 -31.19 -14.46
N ARG A 250 -5.56 -31.33 -15.72
CA ARG A 250 -6.90 -30.93 -16.15
C ARG A 250 -8.03 -31.71 -15.48
N ASP A 251 -7.79 -32.96 -15.10
CA ASP A 251 -8.78 -33.79 -14.41
C ASP A 251 -9.15 -33.28 -13.01
N ARG A 252 -8.37 -32.33 -12.46
CA ARG A 252 -8.70 -31.66 -11.18
C ARG A 252 -9.60 -30.44 -11.36
N TYR A 253 -9.86 -29.98 -12.59
CA TYR A 253 -10.64 -28.76 -12.81
C TYR A 253 -12.08 -28.95 -12.36
N VAL A 254 -12.67 -27.88 -11.83
CA VAL A 254 -14.03 -27.94 -11.30
C VAL A 254 -15.01 -28.02 -12.45
N ASN A 255 -15.70 -29.16 -12.57
CA ASN A 255 -16.78 -29.31 -13.53
C ASN A 255 -17.91 -28.31 -13.26
N GLY A 256 -18.28 -27.54 -14.27
CA GLY A 256 -19.44 -26.65 -14.20
C GLY A 256 -19.19 -25.33 -13.47
N ILE A 257 -17.99 -24.74 -13.57
CA ILE A 257 -17.66 -23.43 -12.96
C ILE A 257 -18.67 -22.31 -13.26
N HIS A 258 -19.42 -22.41 -14.36
CA HIS A 258 -20.51 -21.50 -14.70
C HIS A 258 -21.70 -21.53 -13.73
N LEU A 259 -21.79 -22.53 -12.84
CA LEU A 259 -22.80 -22.67 -11.78
C LEU A 259 -22.34 -22.08 -10.44
N ILE A 260 -21.30 -21.23 -10.44
CA ILE A 260 -20.75 -20.62 -9.23
C ILE A 260 -21.79 -19.82 -8.45
N ASP A 261 -22.74 -19.18 -9.15
CA ASP A 261 -23.86 -18.47 -8.57
C ASP A 261 -24.75 -19.39 -7.71
N ASN A 262 -25.01 -20.62 -8.18
CA ASN A 262 -25.76 -21.63 -7.47
C ASN A 262 -24.96 -22.19 -6.28
N TRP A 263 -23.66 -22.45 -6.44
CA TRP A 263 -22.83 -22.96 -5.34
C TRP A 263 -22.71 -21.96 -4.19
N PHE A 264 -22.63 -20.66 -4.51
CA PHE A 264 -22.65 -19.59 -3.52
C PHE A 264 -24.07 -19.16 -3.13
N GLN A 265 -25.11 -19.88 -3.56
CA GLN A 265 -26.52 -19.60 -3.24
C GLN A 265 -26.93 -18.14 -3.50
N GLY A 266 -26.35 -17.54 -4.55
CA GLY A 266 -26.63 -16.18 -4.98
C GLY A 266 -25.83 -15.08 -4.29
N LEU A 267 -24.82 -15.41 -3.49
CA LEU A 267 -23.91 -14.41 -2.89
C LEU A 267 -22.89 -13.85 -3.90
N VAL A 268 -22.68 -14.56 -5.00
CA VAL A 268 -21.71 -14.25 -6.04
C VAL A 268 -22.44 -14.10 -7.37
N GLU A 269 -21.97 -13.17 -8.20
CA GLU A 269 -22.43 -12.96 -9.57
C GLU A 269 -21.26 -12.93 -10.55
N VAL A 270 -21.59 -13.22 -11.82
CA VAL A 270 -20.65 -13.14 -12.93
C VAL A 270 -21.01 -11.93 -13.78
N ASP A 271 -20.09 -11.00 -13.89
CA ASP A 271 -20.27 -9.80 -14.71
C ASP A 271 -20.31 -10.18 -16.20
N TYR A 272 -21.34 -9.73 -16.93
CA TYR A 272 -21.56 -10.17 -18.29
C TYR A 272 -20.56 -9.57 -19.29
N GLU A 273 -20.00 -8.39 -19.00
CA GLU A 273 -19.07 -7.66 -19.88
C GLU A 273 -17.64 -8.16 -19.71
N THR A 274 -17.18 -8.19 -18.47
CA THR A 274 -15.80 -8.53 -18.10
C THR A 274 -15.60 -10.02 -17.85
N LYS A 275 -16.69 -10.80 -17.71
CA LYS A 275 -16.67 -12.23 -17.35
C LYS A 275 -15.97 -12.53 -16.02
N THR A 276 -15.90 -11.53 -15.14
CA THR A 276 -15.25 -11.64 -13.83
C THR A 276 -16.27 -11.94 -12.73
N VAL A 277 -15.79 -12.58 -11.67
CA VAL A 277 -16.61 -13.05 -10.54
C VAL A 277 -16.51 -12.06 -9.39
N HIS A 278 -17.67 -11.64 -8.86
CA HIS A 278 -17.75 -10.68 -7.76
C HIS A 278 -18.81 -11.08 -6.73
N PHE A 279 -18.68 -10.58 -5.50
CA PHE A 279 -19.80 -10.59 -4.57
C PHE A 279 -20.85 -9.58 -5.00
N ILE A 280 -22.13 -9.93 -4.86
CA ILE A 280 -23.25 -9.00 -5.15
C ILE A 280 -23.24 -7.75 -4.26
N HIS A 281 -22.51 -7.78 -3.15
CA HIS A 281 -22.40 -6.65 -2.23
C HIS A 281 -21.15 -6.73 -1.33
N ALA A 282 -20.53 -5.58 -1.03
CA ALA A 282 -19.33 -5.48 -0.19
C ALA A 282 -19.51 -6.02 1.25
N SER A 283 -20.72 -5.95 1.81
CA SER A 283 -21.04 -6.52 3.14
C SER A 283 -20.80 -8.03 3.21
N ILE A 284 -20.91 -8.75 2.09
CA ILE A 284 -20.64 -10.19 2.02
C ILE A 284 -19.14 -10.45 2.18
N GLN A 285 -18.32 -9.71 1.44
CA GLN A 285 -16.87 -9.78 1.59
C GLN A 285 -16.45 -9.46 3.04
N GLN A 286 -17.05 -8.43 3.64
CA GLN A 286 -16.78 -8.09 5.03
C GLN A 286 -17.17 -9.21 6.00
N PHE A 287 -18.31 -9.86 5.79
CA PHE A 287 -18.73 -11.00 6.58
C PHE A 287 -17.69 -12.12 6.56
N PHE A 288 -17.22 -12.53 5.37
CA PHE A 288 -16.18 -13.56 5.24
C PHE A 288 -14.81 -13.16 5.81
N LEU A 289 -14.52 -11.85 5.93
CA LEU A 289 -13.27 -11.34 6.51
C LEU A 289 -13.33 -11.15 8.04
N THR A 290 -14.53 -11.11 8.63
CA THR A 290 -14.69 -10.99 10.09
C THR A 290 -14.48 -12.33 10.81
N ALA A 291 -14.17 -12.31 12.10
CA ALA A 291 -14.13 -13.56 12.87
C ALA A 291 -15.53 -14.17 12.95
N SER A 292 -15.63 -15.49 12.80
CA SER A 292 -16.89 -16.21 12.96
C SER A 292 -17.35 -16.18 14.42
N ASP A 293 -18.62 -15.85 14.65
CA ASP A 293 -19.26 -16.06 15.96
C ASP A 293 -19.74 -17.52 16.11
N ASN A 294 -19.88 -18.24 15.00
CA ASN A 294 -20.34 -19.62 14.97
C ASN A 294 -19.19 -20.56 14.60
N PRO A 295 -18.77 -21.47 15.51
CA PRO A 295 -17.67 -22.39 15.22
C PRO A 295 -17.94 -23.29 14.01
N ASN A 296 -19.20 -23.60 13.68
CA ASN A 296 -19.52 -24.44 12.51
C ASN A 296 -19.17 -23.77 11.17
N PHE A 297 -19.00 -22.46 11.14
CA PHE A 297 -18.68 -21.71 9.92
C PHE A 297 -17.26 -21.12 9.94
N SER A 298 -16.39 -21.54 10.88
CA SER A 298 -15.02 -21.02 10.96
C SER A 298 -14.28 -21.15 9.63
N ASP A 299 -14.51 -22.24 8.91
CA ASP A 299 -13.78 -22.60 7.71
C ASP A 299 -14.21 -21.79 6.48
N PHE A 300 -15.37 -21.13 6.55
CA PHE A 300 -15.79 -20.14 5.56
C PHE A 300 -15.21 -18.75 5.82
N HIS A 301 -14.60 -18.49 6.98
CA HIS A 301 -14.03 -17.18 7.26
C HIS A 301 -12.55 -17.12 6.88
N VAL A 302 -12.22 -16.17 6.00
CA VAL A 302 -10.93 -16.07 5.36
C VAL A 302 -10.06 -15.06 6.08
N ARG A 303 -8.91 -15.53 6.61
CA ARG A 303 -7.85 -14.64 7.05
C ARG A 303 -7.11 -14.11 5.82
N MET A 304 -7.21 -12.80 5.58
CA MET A 304 -6.64 -12.16 4.40
C MET A 304 -5.15 -12.50 4.19
N LEU A 305 -4.36 -12.53 5.27
CA LEU A 305 -2.93 -12.83 5.20
C LEU A 305 -2.64 -14.26 4.71
N ASP A 306 -3.45 -15.24 5.12
CA ASP A 306 -3.28 -16.64 4.73
C ASP A 306 -3.73 -16.86 3.29
N ALA A 307 -4.85 -16.26 2.90
CA ALA A 307 -5.35 -16.32 1.53
C ALA A 307 -4.39 -15.64 0.55
N ASP A 308 -3.88 -14.45 0.89
CA ASP A 308 -2.92 -13.73 0.06
C ASP A 308 -1.65 -14.56 -0.15
N ARG A 309 -1.16 -15.19 0.92
CA ARG A 309 -0.02 -16.09 0.90
C ARG A 309 -0.28 -17.31 0.03
N HIS A 310 -1.42 -17.98 0.22
CA HIS A 310 -1.80 -19.17 -0.53
C HIS A 310 -1.86 -18.88 -2.03
N ILE A 311 -2.53 -17.79 -2.44
CA ILE A 311 -2.58 -17.35 -3.83
C ILE A 311 -1.16 -17.07 -4.35
N GLY A 312 -0.31 -16.43 -3.55
CA GLY A 312 1.10 -16.21 -3.91
C GLY A 312 1.84 -17.52 -4.19
N GLU A 313 1.66 -18.55 -3.36
CA GLU A 313 2.31 -19.85 -3.56
C GLU A 313 1.84 -20.51 -4.86
N ILE A 314 0.56 -20.39 -5.17
CA ILE A 314 0.01 -20.87 -6.44
C ILE A 314 0.56 -20.08 -7.62
N CYS A 315 0.66 -18.75 -7.55
CA CYS A 315 1.27 -17.95 -8.62
C CYS A 315 2.73 -18.37 -8.89
N VAL A 316 3.53 -18.56 -7.83
CA VAL A 316 4.93 -19.01 -7.96
C VAL A 316 5.00 -20.42 -8.54
N THR A 317 4.17 -21.33 -8.04
CA THR A 317 4.12 -22.72 -8.53
C THR A 317 3.75 -22.75 -10.00
N TYR A 318 2.67 -22.05 -10.37
CA TYR A 318 2.15 -21.99 -11.72
C TYR A 318 3.19 -21.46 -12.71
N LEU A 319 3.85 -20.33 -12.39
CA LEU A 319 4.89 -19.77 -13.26
C LEU A 319 6.07 -20.73 -13.51
N ASN A 320 6.31 -21.67 -12.59
CA ASN A 320 7.37 -22.68 -12.70
C ASN A 320 6.92 -24.02 -13.32
N PHE A 321 5.68 -24.14 -13.80
CA PHE A 321 5.20 -25.34 -14.48
C PHE A 321 6.10 -25.74 -15.65
N ASN A 322 6.38 -27.02 -15.75
CA ASN A 322 7.19 -27.59 -16.81
C ASN A 322 6.47 -27.54 -18.17
N ASP A 323 5.14 -27.41 -18.20
CA ASP A 323 4.35 -27.16 -19.42
C ASP A 323 4.91 -25.98 -20.22
N PHE A 324 5.36 -24.94 -19.53
CA PHE A 324 5.91 -23.75 -20.15
C PHE A 324 7.31 -23.95 -20.74
N LYS A 325 8.09 -24.88 -20.18
CA LYS A 325 9.43 -25.25 -20.66
C LYS A 325 9.36 -26.23 -21.84
N THR A 326 8.42 -27.17 -21.81
CA THR A 326 8.21 -28.15 -22.90
C THR A 326 7.58 -27.51 -24.14
N THR A 327 6.71 -26.51 -23.96
CA THR A 327 6.15 -25.73 -25.08
C THR A 327 7.24 -24.96 -25.84
N LEU A 328 8.26 -24.43 -25.15
CA LEU A 328 9.44 -23.80 -25.79
C LEU A 328 10.26 -24.79 -26.65
N ALA A 329 10.25 -26.08 -26.31
CA ALA A 329 10.94 -27.12 -27.08
C ALA A 329 10.12 -27.60 -28.30
N GLN A 330 8.79 -27.55 -28.24
CA GLN A 330 7.91 -28.02 -29.32
C GLN A 330 7.61 -26.95 -30.39
N VAL A 331 7.73 -25.65 -30.07
CA VAL A 331 7.35 -24.52 -30.97
C VAL A 331 8.52 -23.98 -31.80
N ARG A 332 9.43 -24.84 -32.28
CA ARG A 332 10.21 -24.51 -33.48
C ARG A 332 9.55 -25.18 -34.69
N PRO A 333 8.51 -24.58 -35.31
CA PRO A 333 8.09 -25.04 -36.62
C PRO A 333 9.29 -24.96 -37.56
N SER A 334 9.52 -25.99 -38.38
CA SER A 334 10.42 -25.85 -39.51
C SER A 334 9.96 -24.65 -40.33
N LEU A 335 10.85 -23.68 -40.56
CA LEU A 335 10.58 -22.51 -41.38
C LEU A 335 9.83 -22.96 -42.65
N PRO A 336 8.69 -22.34 -43.02
CA PRO A 336 8.05 -22.66 -44.29
C PRO A 336 9.07 -22.43 -45.41
N PRO A 337 9.10 -23.26 -46.47
CA PRO A 337 10.09 -23.13 -47.53
C PRO A 337 9.97 -21.74 -48.16
N MET A 338 10.99 -20.90 -47.95
CA MET A 338 10.99 -19.54 -48.43
C MET A 338 11.32 -19.52 -49.92
N ALA A 339 10.47 -18.88 -50.73
CA ALA A 339 10.78 -18.59 -52.11
C ALA A 339 11.98 -17.61 -52.17
N PRO A 340 13.04 -17.91 -52.95
CA PRO A 340 14.26 -17.07 -53.03
C PRO A 340 13.97 -15.59 -53.34
N GLU A 341 12.89 -15.33 -54.06
CA GLU A 341 12.45 -14.01 -54.50
C GLU A 341 12.07 -13.08 -53.34
N LYS A 342 11.48 -13.61 -52.26
CA LYS A 342 11.07 -12.80 -51.08
C LYS A 342 12.27 -12.40 -50.22
N ILE A 343 13.29 -13.25 -50.13
CA ILE A 343 14.54 -12.95 -49.41
C ILE A 343 15.27 -11.81 -50.12
N CYS A 344 15.35 -11.87 -51.45
CA CYS A 344 15.96 -10.82 -52.26
C CYS A 344 15.22 -9.48 -52.15
N GLN A 345 13.89 -9.47 -52.11
CA GLN A 345 13.11 -8.23 -52.02
C GLN A 345 13.30 -7.49 -50.70
N GLU A 346 13.34 -8.20 -49.56
CA GLU A 346 13.47 -7.55 -48.25
C GLU A 346 14.92 -7.10 -47.97
N ALA A 347 15.92 -7.87 -48.44
CA ALA A 347 17.33 -7.47 -48.38
C ALA A 347 17.62 -6.19 -49.19
N LEU A 348 16.93 -5.99 -50.31
CA LEU A 348 17.04 -4.78 -51.14
C LEU A 348 16.30 -3.57 -50.56
N ARG A 349 15.34 -3.79 -49.65
CA ARG A 349 14.49 -2.74 -49.07
C ARG A 349 15.21 -1.88 -48.03
N ASN A 350 16.24 -2.44 -47.39
CA ASN A 350 17.09 -1.75 -46.43
C ASN A 350 18.19 -0.86 -47.06
N GLU A 351 18.24 -0.75 -48.39
CA GLU A 351 19.18 0.13 -49.09
C GLU A 351 18.51 1.39 -49.65
N TRP A 352 18.14 2.39 -48.84
CA TRP A 352 17.85 3.73 -49.38
C TRP A 352 18.44 4.90 -48.59
N SER A 353 19.61 5.36 -49.06
CA SER A 353 19.81 6.78 -49.37
C SER A 353 20.94 6.99 -50.43
N TRP A 354 20.84 6.35 -51.58
CA TRP A 354 21.81 6.47 -52.68
C TRP A 354 21.80 7.80 -53.49
N PRO A 355 20.76 8.65 -53.52
CA PRO A 355 20.81 9.90 -54.32
C PRO A 355 21.71 11.00 -53.77
N LYS A 356 22.13 10.94 -52.48
CA LYS A 356 23.03 11.94 -51.86
C LYS A 356 24.52 11.58 -51.95
N LEU A 357 24.86 10.30 -52.22
CA LEU A 357 26.23 9.80 -52.22
C LEU A 357 26.94 9.91 -53.59
N LEU A 358 26.19 10.03 -54.69
CA LEU A 358 26.74 10.23 -56.04
C LEU A 358 27.29 11.64 -56.30
N ARG A 359 27.26 12.55 -55.31
CA ARG A 359 27.95 13.87 -55.39
C ARG A 359 29.28 13.94 -54.65
N LEU A 360 29.71 12.86 -53.99
CA LEU A 360 31.01 12.78 -53.31
C LEU A 360 31.92 11.68 -53.87
N SER A 361 31.56 11.06 -54.99
CA SER A 361 32.40 10.14 -55.74
C SER A 361 33.44 10.87 -56.59
N GLN A 362 34.27 11.69 -55.96
CA GLN A 362 35.59 12.07 -56.48
C GLN A 362 36.53 12.35 -55.31
N LYS A 363 36.75 11.36 -54.44
CA LYS A 363 38.07 11.09 -53.85
C LYS A 363 37.98 9.92 -52.86
N LEU A 364 39.02 9.10 -52.93
CA LEU A 364 39.47 8.08 -51.98
C LEU A 364 38.95 6.66 -52.19
N ARG A 365 39.91 5.86 -52.67
CA ARG A 365 39.97 4.41 -52.69
C ARG A 365 39.88 3.85 -51.26
N GLY A 366 39.21 2.71 -51.17
CA GLY A 366 39.47 1.67 -50.18
C GLY A 366 38.52 1.69 -49.00
N GLN A 367 37.46 0.87 -49.05
CA GLN A 367 36.93 0.16 -47.88
C GLN A 367 35.89 -0.90 -48.28
N ASN A 368 35.82 -1.93 -47.43
CA ASN A 368 35.08 -3.17 -47.54
C ASN A 368 33.64 -3.04 -48.05
N ARG A 369 33.28 -3.90 -49.01
CA ARG A 369 31.88 -4.20 -49.35
C ARG A 369 31.22 -4.84 -48.12
N ARG A 370 30.32 -4.12 -47.44
CA ARG A 370 29.40 -4.71 -46.47
C ARG A 370 28.33 -5.47 -47.26
N GLY A 371 28.23 -6.78 -47.05
CA GLY A 371 27.16 -7.61 -47.61
C GLY A 371 25.83 -7.37 -46.88
N ALA A 372 24.72 -7.68 -47.53
CA ALA A 372 23.38 -7.56 -46.97
C ALA A 372 23.26 -8.33 -45.64
N ASP A 373 22.61 -7.71 -44.66
CA ASP A 373 22.42 -8.26 -43.32
C ASP A 373 21.26 -9.27 -43.32
N ILE A 374 21.61 -10.50 -43.69
CA ILE A 374 20.68 -11.64 -43.76
C ILE A 374 20.15 -11.97 -42.36
N ASP A 375 20.96 -11.77 -41.32
CA ASP A 375 20.59 -12.04 -39.93
C ASP A 375 19.47 -11.10 -39.46
N ALA A 376 19.56 -9.81 -39.78
CA ALA A 376 18.50 -8.84 -39.50
C ALA A 376 17.19 -9.16 -40.24
N THR A 377 17.28 -9.73 -41.44
CA THR A 377 16.11 -10.11 -42.26
C THR A 377 15.44 -11.38 -41.73
N ILE A 378 16.21 -12.33 -41.18
CA ILE A 378 15.67 -13.52 -40.50
C ILE A 378 15.04 -13.12 -39.15
N ALA A 379 15.63 -12.16 -38.43
CA ALA A 379 15.10 -11.64 -37.17
C ALA A 379 13.74 -10.94 -37.33
N SER A 380 13.49 -10.24 -38.44
CA SER A 380 12.20 -9.58 -38.67
C SER A 380 11.05 -10.58 -38.89
N PHE A 381 11.31 -11.71 -39.53
CA PHE A 381 10.31 -12.77 -39.74
C PHE A 381 10.03 -13.63 -38.51
N THR A 382 10.99 -13.76 -37.58
CA THR A 382 10.79 -14.47 -36.30
C THR A 382 9.95 -13.67 -35.29
N SER A 383 10.00 -12.34 -35.35
CA SER A 383 9.18 -11.48 -34.48
C SER A 383 7.66 -11.63 -34.67
N VAL A 384 7.21 -12.00 -35.88
CA VAL A 384 5.78 -12.19 -36.19
C VAL A 384 5.26 -13.51 -35.63
N SER A 385 6.10 -14.54 -35.51
CA SER A 385 5.75 -15.78 -34.81
C SER A 385 5.61 -15.59 -33.30
N ASP A 386 6.41 -14.72 -32.67
CA ASP A 386 6.42 -14.57 -31.21
C ASP A 386 5.11 -14.00 -30.64
N VAL A 387 4.47 -13.05 -31.35
CA VAL A 387 3.20 -12.45 -30.91
C VAL A 387 2.05 -13.46 -30.95
N THR A 388 1.94 -14.22 -32.04
CA THR A 388 0.89 -15.25 -32.18
C THR A 388 1.07 -16.44 -31.22
N VAL A 389 2.32 -16.78 -30.89
CA VAL A 389 2.65 -17.78 -29.88
C VAL A 389 2.27 -17.31 -28.48
N GLN A 390 2.51 -16.03 -28.15
CA GLN A 390 2.11 -15.45 -26.87
C GLN A 390 0.58 -15.38 -26.72
N GLU A 391 -0.14 -15.02 -27.78
CA GLU A 391 -1.61 -15.02 -27.81
C GLU A 391 -2.19 -16.44 -27.65
N MET A 392 -1.66 -17.44 -28.36
CA MET A 392 -2.08 -18.85 -28.18
C MET A 392 -1.74 -19.40 -26.80
N ARG A 393 -0.65 -18.94 -26.18
CA ARG A 393 -0.24 -19.33 -24.83
C ARG A 393 -1.22 -18.80 -23.79
N ILE A 394 -1.64 -17.53 -23.90
CA ILE A 394 -2.65 -16.93 -23.03
C ILE A 394 -4.01 -17.63 -23.23
N LEU A 395 -4.35 -18.01 -24.46
CA LEU A 395 -5.60 -18.71 -24.76
C LEU A 395 -5.68 -20.10 -24.10
N ASN A 396 -4.55 -20.82 -24.04
CA ASN A 396 -4.46 -22.14 -23.42
C ASN A 396 -4.24 -22.09 -21.90
N HIS A 397 -3.80 -20.96 -21.37
CA HIS A 397 -3.46 -20.72 -19.96
C HIS A 397 -3.99 -19.36 -19.48
N PRO A 398 -5.32 -19.21 -19.28
CA PRO A 398 -5.94 -17.96 -18.89
C PRO A 398 -5.37 -17.34 -17.59
N PHE A 399 -4.92 -18.17 -16.64
CA PHE A 399 -4.38 -17.71 -15.36
C PHE A 399 -2.96 -17.13 -15.46
N LEU A 400 -2.23 -17.41 -16.54
CA LEU A 400 -0.83 -16.99 -16.71
C LEU A 400 -0.64 -15.48 -16.60
N ALA A 401 -1.52 -14.69 -17.22
CA ALA A 401 -1.44 -13.23 -17.18
C ALA A 401 -1.56 -12.68 -15.75
N TYR A 402 -2.50 -13.25 -14.97
CA TYR A 402 -2.68 -12.87 -13.57
C TYR A 402 -1.48 -13.26 -12.70
N ALA A 403 -1.02 -14.51 -12.81
CA ALA A 403 0.12 -15.01 -12.06
C ALA A 403 1.39 -14.19 -12.37
N SER A 404 1.62 -13.90 -13.64
CA SER A 404 2.73 -13.07 -14.13
C SER A 404 2.73 -11.66 -13.56
N ALA A 405 1.57 -11.00 -13.49
CA ALA A 405 1.46 -9.64 -13.00
C ALA A 405 1.50 -9.53 -11.46
N HIS A 406 0.95 -10.52 -10.75
CA HIS A 406 0.65 -10.40 -9.32
C HIS A 406 1.48 -11.29 -8.38
N TRP A 407 2.42 -12.11 -8.88
CA TRP A 407 3.29 -12.95 -8.04
C TRP A 407 4.05 -12.15 -6.95
N LEU A 408 4.54 -10.95 -7.27
CA LEU A 408 5.18 -10.05 -6.28
C LEU A 408 4.16 -9.39 -5.33
N SER A 409 2.96 -9.11 -5.83
CA SER A 409 1.90 -8.45 -5.06
C SER A 409 1.33 -9.36 -3.95
N HIS A 410 1.31 -10.68 -4.19
CA HIS A 410 0.86 -11.69 -3.23
C HIS A 410 1.98 -12.24 -2.33
N SER A 411 3.25 -11.97 -2.65
CA SER A 411 4.40 -12.49 -1.89
C SER A 411 4.96 -11.51 -0.85
N VAL A 412 4.23 -10.43 -0.54
CA VAL A 412 4.65 -9.37 0.41
C VAL A 412 5.12 -9.92 1.76
N HIS A 413 4.43 -10.96 2.27
CA HIS A 413 4.65 -11.57 3.57
C HIS A 413 5.16 -13.02 3.49
N PHE A 414 5.83 -13.38 2.40
CA PHE A 414 6.48 -14.68 2.29
C PHE A 414 7.56 -14.86 3.36
N ASN A 415 7.65 -16.07 3.90
CA ASN A 415 8.61 -16.45 4.92
C ASN A 415 9.18 -17.84 4.62
N GLU A 416 10.49 -17.99 4.79
CA GLU A 416 11.22 -19.25 4.58
C GLU A 416 10.67 -20.43 5.39
N GLU A 417 10.24 -20.18 6.63
CA GLU A 417 9.71 -21.24 7.51
C GLU A 417 8.26 -21.64 7.19
N GLN A 418 7.48 -20.74 6.59
CA GLN A 418 6.03 -20.93 6.41
C GLN A 418 5.65 -21.26 4.96
N ASN A 419 6.49 -20.92 3.99
CA ASN A 419 6.18 -21.07 2.57
C ASN A 419 7.00 -22.19 1.93
N GLN A 420 6.30 -23.15 1.34
CA GLN A 420 6.93 -24.29 0.67
C GLN A 420 7.63 -23.85 -0.62
N THR A 421 7.11 -22.80 -1.25
CA THR A 421 7.61 -22.26 -2.53
C THR A 421 8.72 -21.22 -2.36
N TRP A 422 9.21 -21.00 -1.12
CA TRP A 422 10.22 -19.97 -0.82
C TRP A 422 11.47 -20.08 -1.70
N SER A 423 11.99 -21.29 -1.90
CA SER A 423 13.18 -21.52 -2.71
C SER A 423 12.97 -21.17 -4.18
N LEU A 424 11.84 -21.58 -4.77
CA LEU A 424 11.45 -21.24 -6.13
C LEU A 424 11.27 -19.73 -6.29
N TRP A 425 10.51 -19.11 -5.38
CA TRP A 425 10.27 -17.67 -5.38
C TRP A 425 11.58 -16.86 -5.26
N LYS A 426 12.47 -17.25 -4.35
CA LYS A 426 13.79 -16.62 -4.17
C LYS A 426 14.65 -16.77 -5.42
N ASN A 427 14.62 -17.92 -6.08
CA ASN A 427 15.35 -18.15 -7.33
C ASN A 427 14.82 -17.26 -8.46
N MET A 428 13.50 -17.16 -8.63
CA MET A 428 12.88 -16.25 -9.59
C MET A 428 13.30 -14.80 -9.33
N LEU A 429 13.34 -14.39 -8.07
CA LEU A 429 13.72 -13.03 -7.68
C LEU A 429 15.20 -12.75 -7.95
N MET A 430 16.10 -13.69 -7.65
CA MET A 430 17.55 -13.49 -7.76
C MET A 430 18.08 -13.61 -9.20
N TYR A 431 17.54 -14.57 -9.97
CA TYR A 431 18.05 -14.92 -11.30
C TYR A 431 17.13 -14.47 -12.44
N GLY A 432 15.98 -13.89 -12.12
CA GLY A 432 14.98 -13.50 -13.10
C GLY A 432 14.09 -14.66 -13.52
N HIS A 433 13.03 -14.35 -14.25
CA HIS A 433 12.09 -15.34 -14.76
C HIS A 433 11.43 -14.86 -16.05
N GLU A 434 11.42 -15.72 -17.07
CA GLU A 434 10.93 -15.38 -18.42
C GLU A 434 9.45 -14.97 -18.47
N LEU A 435 8.65 -15.45 -17.52
CA LEU A 435 7.20 -15.19 -17.46
C LEU A 435 6.78 -14.23 -16.36
N ALA A 436 7.66 -13.87 -15.44
CA ALA A 436 7.26 -13.08 -14.27
C ALA A 436 7.38 -11.59 -14.61
N ALA A 437 6.28 -10.84 -14.59
CA ALA A 437 6.33 -9.42 -14.88
C ALA A 437 7.04 -8.66 -13.74
N SER A 438 7.74 -7.59 -14.10
CA SER A 438 8.30 -6.64 -13.14
C SER A 438 7.27 -5.56 -12.82
N PRO A 439 7.09 -5.15 -11.55
CA PRO A 439 6.21 -4.04 -11.21
C PRO A 439 6.79 -2.66 -11.58
N VAL A 440 8.06 -2.60 -12.01
CA VAL A 440 8.79 -1.36 -12.28
C VAL A 440 9.27 -1.21 -13.73
N SER A 441 9.14 -2.26 -14.54
CA SER A 441 9.57 -2.28 -15.94
C SER A 441 8.48 -2.90 -16.81
N GLU A 442 8.43 -2.50 -18.08
CA GLU A 442 7.59 -3.17 -19.09
C GLU A 442 8.14 -4.56 -19.47
N GLU A 443 9.43 -4.80 -19.19
CA GLU A 443 10.06 -6.11 -19.37
C GLU A 443 9.82 -7.03 -18.16
N ASN A 444 9.90 -8.34 -18.40
CA ASN A 444 9.85 -9.35 -17.34
C ASN A 444 11.02 -9.19 -16.37
N HIS A 445 10.83 -9.65 -15.13
CA HIS A 445 11.79 -9.55 -14.05
C HIS A 445 13.08 -10.28 -14.40
N ARG A 446 14.21 -9.55 -14.35
CA ARG A 446 15.56 -10.09 -14.64
C ARG A 446 16.43 -10.16 -13.40
N THR A 447 16.55 -9.06 -12.66
CA THR A 447 17.41 -8.96 -11.48
C THR A 447 16.84 -7.96 -10.49
N ILE A 448 17.34 -7.98 -9.26
CA ILE A 448 17.01 -6.96 -8.25
C ILE A 448 17.76 -5.66 -8.57
N ASP A 449 17.03 -4.66 -9.06
CA ASP A 449 17.55 -3.33 -9.34
C ASP A 449 17.07 -2.29 -8.30
N GLY A 450 17.60 -1.06 -8.39
CA GLY A 450 17.25 0.01 -7.45
C GLY A 450 15.79 0.43 -7.53
N ALA A 451 15.18 0.35 -8.72
CA ALA A 451 13.77 0.66 -8.90
C ALA A 451 12.88 -0.35 -8.15
N LEU A 452 13.19 -1.64 -8.24
CA LEU A 452 12.46 -2.70 -7.55
C LEU A 452 12.63 -2.60 -6.02
N VAL A 453 13.83 -2.29 -5.53
CA VAL A 453 14.05 -2.09 -4.08
C VAL A 453 13.26 -0.89 -3.57
N LEU A 454 13.25 0.24 -4.30
CA LEU A 454 12.41 1.37 -3.97
C LEU A 454 10.93 0.99 -4.00
N TRP A 455 10.48 0.27 -5.03
CA TRP A 455 9.09 -0.21 -5.07
C TRP A 455 8.75 -1.10 -3.86
N ALA A 456 9.68 -1.96 -3.43
CA ALA A 456 9.52 -2.82 -2.27
C ALA A 456 9.40 -2.04 -0.95
N THR A 457 10.20 -0.98 -0.76
CA THR A 457 10.10 -0.13 0.43
C THR A 457 8.75 0.61 0.45
N HIS A 458 8.32 1.19 -0.67
CA HIS A 458 7.04 1.90 -0.77
C HIS A 458 5.81 0.99 -0.59
N ASN A 459 5.89 -0.28 -0.98
CA ASN A 459 4.81 -1.25 -0.85
C ASN A 459 4.94 -2.15 0.39
N ARG A 460 5.92 -1.89 1.26
CA ARG A 460 6.18 -2.66 2.49
C ARG A 460 6.36 -4.16 2.23
N HIS A 461 7.10 -4.49 1.17
CA HIS A 461 7.34 -5.87 0.74
C HIS A 461 8.39 -6.55 1.63
N SER A 462 7.94 -7.06 2.77
CA SER A 462 8.81 -7.63 3.81
C SER A 462 9.67 -8.79 3.33
N ALA A 463 9.16 -9.65 2.44
CA ALA A 463 9.90 -10.81 1.95
C ALA A 463 11.02 -10.42 0.96
N LEU A 464 10.76 -9.50 0.04
CA LEU A 464 11.78 -9.02 -0.91
C LEU A 464 12.88 -8.28 -0.15
N LEU A 465 12.50 -7.39 0.77
CA LEU A 465 13.46 -6.70 1.61
C LEU A 465 14.27 -7.68 2.48
N HIS A 466 13.65 -8.76 2.97
CA HIS A 466 14.38 -9.83 3.63
C HIS A 466 15.48 -10.43 2.73
N VAL A 467 15.17 -10.81 1.48
CA VAL A 467 16.16 -11.34 0.53
C VAL A 467 17.28 -10.33 0.27
N VAL A 468 16.95 -9.06 0.08
CA VAL A 468 17.92 -7.97 -0.10
C VAL A 468 18.85 -7.86 1.11
N THR A 469 18.31 -7.89 2.33
CA THR A 469 19.11 -7.80 3.57
C THR A 469 19.98 -9.03 3.85
N THR A 470 19.62 -10.19 3.28
CA THR A 470 20.40 -11.42 3.42
C THR A 470 21.65 -11.40 2.52
N SER A 471 21.63 -10.65 1.42
CA SER A 471 22.81 -10.44 0.56
C SER A 471 23.61 -9.23 1.03
N THR A 472 24.88 -9.44 1.38
CA THR A 472 25.78 -8.35 1.81
C THR A 472 25.99 -7.31 0.73
N GLU A 473 26.10 -7.73 -0.54
CA GLU A 473 26.30 -6.84 -1.69
C GLU A 473 25.09 -5.93 -1.94
N LEU A 474 23.89 -6.50 -1.97
CA LEU A 474 22.65 -5.74 -2.19
C LEU A 474 22.34 -4.82 -1.02
N THR A 475 22.60 -5.28 0.21
CA THR A 475 22.46 -4.45 1.41
C THR A 475 23.38 -3.24 1.36
N GLU A 476 24.65 -3.43 0.98
CA GLU A 476 25.61 -2.33 0.85
C GLU A 476 25.23 -1.36 -0.28
N GLN A 477 24.69 -1.86 -1.38
CA GLN A 477 24.27 -1.04 -2.52
C GLN A 477 23.05 -0.18 -2.20
N TYR A 478 22.05 -0.74 -1.51
CA TYR A 478 20.75 -0.09 -1.29
C TYR A 478 20.49 0.35 0.16
N TYR A 479 21.55 0.44 0.99
CA TYR A 479 21.43 0.73 2.42
C TYR A 479 20.61 1.99 2.74
N LYS A 480 20.67 3.04 1.90
CA LYS A 480 19.92 4.29 2.13
C LYS A 480 18.41 4.07 2.12
N ALA A 481 17.91 3.40 1.08
CA ALA A 481 16.50 3.07 0.94
C ALA A 481 16.03 2.14 2.07
N LEU A 482 16.87 1.17 2.45
CA LEU A 482 16.59 0.29 3.58
C LEU A 482 16.54 1.05 4.92
N CYS A 483 17.42 2.03 5.13
CA CYS A 483 17.40 2.87 6.33
C CYS A 483 16.14 3.72 6.40
N GLU A 484 15.67 4.27 5.28
CA GLU A 484 14.41 5.02 5.18
C GLU A 484 13.22 4.12 5.52
N TYR A 485 13.19 2.89 4.97
CA TYR A 485 12.15 1.91 5.28
C TYR A 485 12.12 1.52 6.77
N VAL A 486 13.27 1.17 7.35
CA VAL A 486 13.39 0.86 8.79
C VAL A 486 12.94 2.05 9.64
N TRP A 487 13.24 3.28 9.19
CA TRP A 487 12.84 4.49 9.87
C TRP A 487 11.32 4.70 9.87
N GLU A 488 10.67 4.50 8.72
CA GLU A 488 9.23 4.71 8.55
C GLU A 488 8.39 3.61 9.22
N GLU A 489 8.76 2.35 9.03
CA GLU A 489 8.00 1.20 9.53
C GLU A 489 8.42 0.73 10.93
N ASN A 490 9.52 1.25 11.48
CA ASN A 490 10.12 0.77 12.74
C ASN A 490 10.43 -0.75 12.70
N ASP A 491 10.85 -1.27 11.55
CA ASP A 491 11.13 -2.71 11.36
C ASP A 491 12.52 -3.08 11.91
N VAL A 492 12.54 -3.42 13.18
CA VAL A 492 13.73 -3.81 13.93
C VAL A 492 14.34 -5.13 13.42
N ASN A 493 13.53 -6.04 12.87
CA ASN A 493 14.03 -7.32 12.35
C ASN A 493 14.87 -7.12 11.09
N THR A 494 14.42 -6.24 10.20
CA THR A 494 15.18 -5.86 9.01
C THR A 494 16.47 -5.14 9.39
N LEU A 495 16.44 -4.28 10.42
CA LEU A 495 17.64 -3.65 10.97
C LEU A 495 18.65 -4.68 11.51
N HIS A 496 18.22 -5.66 12.31
CA HIS A 496 19.10 -6.73 12.80
C HIS A 496 19.77 -7.49 11.65
N ARG A 497 19.03 -7.79 10.57
CA ARG A 497 19.60 -8.47 9.39
C ARG A 497 20.63 -7.62 8.67
N MET A 498 20.35 -6.33 8.47
CA MET A 498 21.33 -5.39 7.89
C MET A 498 22.63 -5.33 8.69
N LEU A 499 22.54 -5.47 10.02
CA LEU A 499 23.66 -5.39 10.95
C LEU A 499 24.56 -6.63 10.97
N ASN A 500 24.06 -7.80 10.55
CA ASN A 500 24.89 -9.00 10.39
C ASN A 500 26.03 -8.79 9.36
N ALA A 501 25.85 -7.84 8.44
CA ALA A 501 26.92 -7.39 7.55
C ALA A 501 27.84 -6.41 8.30
N LYS A 502 28.86 -6.93 8.99
CA LYS A 502 29.80 -6.16 9.85
C LYS A 502 30.38 -4.85 9.26
N LYS A 503 30.41 -4.70 7.94
CA LYS A 503 30.88 -3.48 7.25
C LYS A 503 29.90 -2.30 7.29
N LEU A 504 28.60 -2.56 7.51
CA LEU A 504 27.55 -1.54 7.49
C LEU A 504 27.37 -0.79 8.81
N VAL A 505 27.86 -1.33 9.93
CA VAL A 505 27.68 -0.76 11.28
C VAL A 505 28.10 0.71 11.32
N LEU A 506 29.29 1.06 10.81
CA LEU A 506 29.77 2.45 10.78
C LEU A 506 28.91 3.39 9.91
N ARG A 507 28.26 2.86 8.85
CA ARG A 507 27.40 3.65 7.96
C ARG A 507 26.03 3.95 8.56
N LEU A 508 25.63 3.25 9.61
CA LEU A 508 24.34 3.42 10.30
C LEU A 508 24.38 4.44 11.44
N TYR A 509 25.54 5.05 11.71
CA TYR A 509 25.66 6.11 12.72
C TYR A 509 24.68 7.28 12.52
N PRO A 510 24.42 7.79 11.28
CA PRO A 510 23.40 8.81 11.06
C PRO A 510 21.98 8.37 11.44
N LEU A 511 21.65 7.09 11.28
CA LEU A 511 20.36 6.52 11.69
C LEU A 511 20.24 6.54 13.22
N CYS A 512 21.31 6.23 13.95
CA CYS A 512 21.37 6.34 15.41
C CYS A 512 21.09 7.78 15.88
N CYS A 513 21.75 8.77 15.27
CA CYS A 513 21.55 10.18 15.63
C CYS A 513 20.12 10.67 15.31
N ARG A 514 19.52 10.15 14.23
CA ARG A 514 18.11 10.40 13.90
C ARG A 514 17.21 9.75 14.95
N ALA A 515 17.44 8.48 15.30
CA ALA A 515 16.66 7.76 16.33
C ALA A 515 16.69 8.48 17.68
N ALA A 516 17.85 9.00 18.08
CA ALA A 516 18.02 9.76 19.30
C ALA A 516 17.23 11.09 19.29
N ARG A 517 17.12 11.75 18.13
CA ARG A 517 16.32 12.98 17.96
C ARG A 517 14.82 12.80 18.15
N TYR A 518 14.31 11.62 17.81
CA TYR A 518 12.88 11.33 17.86
C TYR A 518 12.49 10.37 18.99
N GLY A 519 13.46 9.98 19.83
CA GLY A 519 13.21 9.12 21.00
C GLY A 519 12.95 7.64 20.66
N ARG A 520 13.47 7.13 19.53
CA ARG A 520 13.29 5.73 19.10
C ARG A 520 14.29 4.81 19.80
N LEU A 521 14.02 4.48 21.07
CA LEU A 521 14.93 3.70 21.90
C LEU A 521 15.26 2.30 21.34
N GLU A 522 14.29 1.60 20.75
CA GLU A 522 14.48 0.25 20.21
C GLU A 522 15.51 0.20 19.07
N ILE A 523 15.48 1.17 18.16
CA ILE A 523 16.46 1.31 17.07
C ILE A 523 17.86 1.52 17.65
N ILE A 524 17.99 2.32 18.72
CA ILE A 524 19.29 2.58 19.35
C ILE A 524 19.82 1.32 20.05
N LYS A 525 18.95 0.61 20.78
CA LYS A 525 19.31 -0.65 21.46
C LYS A 525 19.89 -1.67 20.48
N THR A 526 19.19 -1.87 19.37
CA THR A 526 19.58 -2.86 18.35
C THR A 526 20.86 -2.48 17.60
N LEU A 527 21.06 -1.20 17.31
CA LEU A 527 22.33 -0.71 16.78
C LEU A 527 23.50 -0.95 17.75
N CYS A 528 23.31 -0.67 19.04
CA CYS A 528 24.34 -0.88 20.07
C CYS A 528 24.66 -2.38 20.27
N GLU A 529 23.65 -3.25 20.27
CA GLU A 529 23.82 -4.71 20.37
C GLU A 529 24.62 -5.29 19.21
N ALA A 530 24.48 -4.71 18.01
CA ALA A 530 25.29 -5.07 16.85
C ALA A 530 26.73 -4.52 16.86
N GLY A 531 27.13 -3.84 17.93
CA GLY A 531 28.48 -3.30 18.09
C GLY A 531 28.67 -1.92 17.46
N LEU A 532 27.60 -1.15 17.22
CA LEU A 532 27.75 0.27 16.90
C LEU A 532 28.40 0.98 18.08
N ASP A 533 29.61 1.49 17.85
CA ASP A 533 30.30 2.29 18.83
C ASP A 533 29.65 3.69 18.90
N ILE A 534 28.87 3.92 19.96
CA ILE A 534 28.27 5.22 20.26
C ILE A 534 29.28 6.23 20.80
N THR A 535 30.50 5.78 21.15
CA THR A 535 31.62 6.61 21.60
C THR A 535 32.46 7.15 20.46
N MET A 536 32.06 6.93 19.19
CA MET A 536 32.76 7.51 18.05
C MET A 536 32.72 9.04 18.10
N HIS A 537 33.90 9.66 18.06
CA HIS A 537 34.09 11.11 18.11
C HIS A 537 34.79 11.60 16.84
N GLY A 538 34.42 12.81 16.41
CA GLY A 538 34.60 13.32 15.05
C GLY A 538 35.99 13.18 14.42
N SER A 539 35.97 12.77 13.15
CA SER A 539 36.98 12.97 12.08
C SER A 539 36.52 12.24 10.79
N LEU A 540 35.75 11.15 10.94
CA LEU A 540 35.31 10.28 9.83
C LEU A 540 33.89 10.55 9.28
N LEU A 541 33.12 11.46 9.88
CA LEU A 541 31.72 11.72 9.51
C LEU A 541 31.62 13.09 8.81
N SER A 542 31.33 13.09 7.51
CA SER A 542 31.55 14.26 6.65
C SER A 542 30.33 15.15 6.38
N SER A 543 29.19 15.00 7.06
CA SER A 543 28.04 15.89 6.77
C SER A 543 27.11 16.29 7.91
N LEU A 544 27.06 15.63 9.07
CA LEU A 544 26.16 16.02 10.17
C LEU A 544 26.69 15.54 11.53
N ASP A 545 27.82 16.08 12.00
CA ASP A 545 28.45 15.80 13.30
C ASP A 545 27.53 16.16 14.49
N ARG A 546 26.53 15.31 14.74
CA ARG A 546 25.68 15.35 15.92
C ARG A 546 25.86 14.05 16.68
N LEU A 547 26.34 14.11 17.92
CA LEU A 547 26.41 12.92 18.77
C LEU A 547 25.00 12.49 19.21
N PRO A 548 24.68 11.18 19.26
CA PRO A 548 23.37 10.68 19.67
C PRO A 548 22.89 11.27 21.01
N LEU A 549 23.78 11.36 22.00
CA LEU A 549 23.46 11.91 23.33
C LEU A 549 23.07 13.39 23.26
N ALA A 550 23.86 14.21 22.57
CA ALA A 550 23.61 15.65 22.46
C ALA A 550 22.23 15.94 21.83
N VAL A 551 21.84 15.17 20.82
CA VAL A 551 20.53 15.35 20.15
C VAL A 551 19.38 14.83 21.00
N ALA A 552 19.58 13.75 21.77
CA ALA A 552 18.57 13.26 22.73
C ALA A 552 18.30 14.29 23.83
N VAL A 553 19.35 14.98 24.30
CA VAL A 553 19.25 16.03 25.33
C VAL A 553 18.49 17.25 24.79
N GLU A 554 18.83 17.74 23.59
CA GLU A 554 18.13 18.86 22.94
C GLU A 554 16.60 18.64 22.85
N ARG A 555 16.19 17.38 22.66
CA ARG A 555 14.80 16.99 22.46
C ARG A 555 14.12 16.45 23.72
N GLY A 556 14.86 16.29 24.82
CA GLY A 556 14.34 15.82 26.10
C GLY A 556 13.90 14.36 26.12
N HIS A 557 14.60 13.50 25.38
CA HIS A 557 14.34 12.06 25.35
C HIS A 557 15.10 11.33 26.47
N ILE A 558 14.54 11.40 27.68
CA ILE A 558 15.16 10.90 28.92
C ILE A 558 15.56 9.41 28.83
N GLU A 559 14.66 8.53 28.39
CA GLU A 559 14.94 7.08 28.29
C GLU A 559 16.11 6.78 27.34
N VAL A 560 16.22 7.55 26.24
CA VAL A 560 17.34 7.44 25.31
C VAL A 560 18.63 7.95 25.95
N MET A 561 18.57 9.04 26.70
CA MET A 561 19.73 9.58 27.43
C MET A 561 20.28 8.56 28.43
N GLU A 562 19.41 8.00 29.27
CA GLU A 562 19.78 7.00 30.26
C GLU A 562 20.48 5.80 29.62
N TYR A 563 19.92 5.27 28.53
CA TYR A 563 20.52 4.15 27.81
C TYR A 563 21.87 4.50 27.18
N LEU A 564 22.00 5.68 26.55
CA LEU A 564 23.26 6.11 25.92
C LEU A 564 24.36 6.35 26.97
N LEU A 565 24.03 6.95 28.11
CA LEU A 565 24.96 7.17 29.22
C LEU A 565 25.40 5.84 29.85
N GLN A 566 24.47 4.90 30.05
CA GLN A 566 24.79 3.54 30.51
C GLN A 566 25.76 2.81 29.57
N LYS A 567 25.65 3.07 28.26
CA LYS A 567 26.54 2.51 27.23
C LYS A 567 27.84 3.28 27.03
N GLY A 568 28.14 4.28 27.88
CA GLY A 568 29.42 4.99 27.89
C GLY A 568 29.50 6.23 27.01
N ALA A 569 28.36 6.79 26.57
CA ALA A 569 28.38 8.06 25.86
C ALA A 569 28.92 9.20 26.75
N HIS A 570 29.90 9.94 26.26
CA HIS A 570 30.53 11.00 27.04
C HIS A 570 29.56 12.17 27.31
N PRO A 571 29.32 12.54 28.59
CA PRO A 571 28.30 13.53 28.98
C PRO A 571 28.67 14.98 28.61
N ASN A 572 29.92 15.22 28.22
CA ASN A 572 30.46 16.56 27.95
C ASN A 572 30.57 16.89 26.46
N LEU A 573 30.34 15.93 25.57
CA LEU A 573 30.49 16.12 24.12
C LEU A 573 29.17 16.60 23.50
N GLY A 574 29.23 17.79 22.90
CA GLY A 574 28.13 18.52 22.30
C GLY A 574 28.24 18.58 20.78
N LYS A 575 27.36 19.37 20.15
CA LYS A 575 27.27 19.48 18.68
C LYS A 575 28.48 20.25 18.10
N ASN A 576 29.00 19.80 16.95
CA ASN A 576 30.04 20.52 16.21
C ASN A 576 29.40 21.66 15.38
N PRO A 577 29.88 22.92 15.46
CA PRO A 577 29.19 24.11 14.90
C PRO A 577 29.19 24.25 13.36
N LYS A 578 29.75 23.33 12.58
CA LYS A 578 29.90 23.50 11.11
C LYS A 578 28.60 23.41 10.28
N SER A 579 27.40 23.49 10.87
CA SER A 579 26.13 23.52 10.12
C SER A 579 25.38 24.84 10.34
N ASP A 580 25.54 25.70 9.32
CA ASP A 580 24.56 26.63 8.75
C ASP A 580 24.50 28.11 9.15
N ASN A 581 25.44 28.69 9.91
CA ASN A 581 25.64 30.15 9.89
C ASN A 581 27.07 30.54 10.29
N LEU A 582 27.84 31.10 9.34
CA LEU A 582 29.23 31.53 9.50
C LEU A 582 29.39 32.89 10.23
N GLN A 583 28.44 33.27 11.09
CA GLN A 583 28.43 34.58 11.75
C GLN A 583 28.11 34.56 13.25
N ASP A 584 28.30 33.43 13.94
CA ASP A 584 28.17 33.41 15.41
C ASP A 584 29.39 32.72 16.07
N PRO A 585 30.20 33.42 16.89
CA PRO A 585 31.38 32.86 17.57
C PRO A 585 31.05 31.90 18.73
N LEU A 586 29.77 31.54 18.93
CA LEU A 586 29.33 30.73 20.06
C LEU A 586 29.52 29.22 19.82
N HIS A 587 30.69 28.79 20.29
CA HIS A 587 31.19 27.45 20.61
C HIS A 587 30.15 26.35 20.95
N HIS A 588 30.46 25.12 20.54
CA HIS A 588 30.02 23.82 21.07
C HIS A 588 29.21 23.90 22.38
N ILE A 589 27.87 23.90 22.30
CA ILE A 589 26.98 23.89 23.46
C ILE A 589 27.10 22.52 24.14
N PRO A 590 27.61 22.42 25.38
CA PRO A 590 27.72 21.14 26.09
C PRO A 590 26.33 20.56 26.37
N PRO A 591 26.19 19.23 26.50
CA PRO A 591 24.91 18.59 26.80
C PRO A 591 24.23 19.15 28.06
N LEU A 592 24.98 19.44 29.12
CA LEU A 592 24.44 20.02 30.36
C LEU A 592 23.76 21.38 30.11
N GLU A 593 24.35 22.21 29.25
CA GLU A 593 23.79 23.51 28.89
C GLU A 593 22.51 23.36 28.04
N SER A 594 22.49 22.39 27.14
CA SER A 594 21.29 22.04 26.35
C SER A 594 20.14 21.55 27.26
N ALA A 595 20.46 20.78 28.31
CA ALA A 595 19.47 20.30 29.28
C ALA A 595 18.85 21.44 30.10
N VAL A 596 19.65 22.46 30.46
CA VAL A 596 19.15 23.68 31.12
C VAL A 596 18.23 24.48 30.18
N ILE A 597 18.59 24.60 28.90
CA ILE A 597 17.78 25.32 27.90
C ILE A 597 16.42 24.63 27.71
N LEU A 598 16.37 23.30 27.75
CA LEU A 598 15.13 22.53 27.65
C LEU A 598 14.11 22.91 28.73
N GLY A 599 14.58 23.13 29.97
CA GLY A 599 13.76 23.57 31.10
C GLY A 599 12.65 22.59 31.52
N GLY A 600 11.85 23.00 32.51
CA GLY A 600 10.75 22.21 33.05
C GLY A 600 11.18 20.87 33.68
N SER A 601 10.22 19.94 33.84
CA SER A 601 10.47 18.64 34.46
C SER A 601 11.45 17.77 33.67
N LYS A 602 11.38 17.81 32.33
CA LYS A 602 12.31 17.09 31.45
C LYS A 602 13.73 17.65 31.52
N GLY A 603 13.89 18.97 31.53
CA GLY A 603 15.20 19.62 31.68
C GLY A 603 15.84 19.29 33.02
N LEU A 604 15.07 19.31 34.12
CA LEU A 604 15.54 18.91 35.45
C LEU A 604 16.03 17.45 35.46
N GLN A 605 15.24 16.53 34.90
CA GLN A 605 15.60 15.11 34.85
C GLN A 605 16.84 14.88 33.96
N ALA A 606 16.93 15.58 32.83
CA ALA A 606 18.10 15.54 31.95
C ALA A 606 19.37 16.04 32.66
N CYS A 607 19.27 17.13 33.44
CA CYS A 607 20.38 17.65 34.23
C CYS A 607 20.83 16.64 35.31
N ARG A 608 19.89 15.99 36.02
CA ARG A 608 20.19 14.91 36.99
C ARG A 608 21.00 13.80 36.32
N LEU A 609 20.48 13.23 35.22
CA LEU A 609 21.13 12.13 34.51
C LEU A 609 22.54 12.49 34.01
N LEU A 610 22.73 13.71 33.51
CA LEU A 610 24.04 14.16 33.03
C LEU A 610 25.03 14.36 34.18
N ILE A 611 24.61 14.94 35.30
CA ILE A 611 25.47 15.13 36.49
C ILE A 611 25.85 13.78 37.09
N ASP A 612 24.89 12.86 37.22
CA ASP A 612 25.14 11.50 37.72
C ASP A 612 26.13 10.74 36.83
N ALA A 613 26.11 11.01 35.51
CA ALA A 613 27.06 10.44 34.55
C ALA A 613 28.43 11.17 34.50
N GLY A 614 28.66 12.20 35.33
CA GLY A 614 29.92 12.93 35.42
C GLY A 614 30.05 14.10 34.45
N ALA A 615 28.95 14.77 34.09
CA ALA A 615 28.99 16.03 33.35
C ALA A 615 29.79 17.10 34.11
N ASP A 616 30.55 17.91 33.39
CA ASP A 616 31.34 19.00 33.96
C ASP A 616 30.43 20.13 34.44
N VAL A 617 30.17 20.13 35.74
CA VAL A 617 29.36 21.13 36.42
C VAL A 617 30.11 22.45 36.61
N LYS A 618 31.42 22.53 36.32
CA LYS A 618 32.18 23.80 36.42
C LYS A 618 31.84 24.79 35.30
N ASN A 619 31.02 24.40 34.33
CA ASN A 619 30.54 25.29 33.30
C ASN A 619 29.55 26.33 33.87
N THR A 620 30.08 27.50 34.21
CA THR A 620 29.34 28.66 34.71
C THR A 620 28.22 29.13 33.79
N LYS A 621 28.31 28.85 32.49
CA LYS A 621 27.27 29.23 31.51
C LYS A 621 25.96 28.45 31.70
N ALA A 622 26.01 27.23 32.23
CA ALA A 622 24.81 26.46 32.55
C ALA A 622 24.04 27.11 33.72
N LEU A 623 24.77 27.56 34.76
CA LEU A 623 24.18 28.30 35.89
C LEU A 623 23.61 29.64 35.44
N ILE A 624 24.36 30.44 34.67
CA ILE A 624 23.88 31.74 34.16
C ILE A 624 22.55 31.57 33.41
N ARG A 625 22.45 30.57 32.51
CA ARG A 625 21.21 30.31 31.77
C ARG A 625 20.05 29.82 32.63
N SER A 626 20.31 29.05 33.69
CA SER A 626 19.26 28.65 34.63
C SER A 626 18.72 29.85 35.42
N CYS A 627 19.59 30.82 35.76
CA CYS A 627 19.23 32.06 36.44
C CYS A 627 18.39 32.98 35.55
N THR A 628 18.77 33.18 34.28
CA THR A 628 17.99 34.02 33.35
C THR A 628 16.58 33.49 33.11
N ARG A 629 16.38 32.18 33.27
CA ARG A 629 15.08 31.52 33.11
C ARG A 629 14.28 31.38 34.40
N SER A 630 14.86 31.72 35.55
CA SER A 630 14.24 31.56 36.87
C SER A 630 13.88 30.11 37.25
N ASP A 631 14.60 29.12 36.73
CA ASP A 631 14.36 27.69 36.98
C ASP A 631 14.93 27.26 38.36
N ARG A 632 14.21 27.55 39.44
CA ARG A 632 14.65 27.33 40.83
C ARG A 632 15.17 25.93 41.13
N GLU A 633 14.50 24.91 40.60
CA GLU A 633 14.86 23.50 40.83
C GLU A 633 16.18 23.12 40.16
N ILE A 634 16.44 23.63 38.96
CA ILE A 634 17.69 23.42 38.22
C ILE A 634 18.83 24.19 38.88
N ILE A 635 18.57 25.42 39.35
CA ILE A 635 19.54 26.22 40.12
C ILE A 635 19.97 25.47 41.39
N HIS A 636 19.00 24.98 42.18
CA HIS A 636 19.29 24.21 43.39
C HIS A 636 20.12 22.95 43.08
N LEU A 637 19.78 22.25 42.01
CA LEU A 637 20.49 21.06 41.57
C LEU A 637 21.94 21.37 41.17
N LEU A 638 22.16 22.40 40.35
CA LEU A 638 23.49 22.83 39.91
C LEU A 638 24.35 23.29 41.11
N VAL A 639 23.78 24.06 42.04
CA VAL A 639 24.48 24.48 43.27
C VAL A 639 24.85 23.28 44.14
N SER A 640 23.93 22.32 44.30
CA SER A 640 24.21 21.09 45.07
C SER A 640 25.29 20.21 44.45
N ALA A 641 25.46 20.28 43.12
CA ALA A 641 26.48 19.55 42.37
C ALA A 641 27.84 20.27 42.34
N GLY A 642 27.98 21.43 43.01
CA GLY A 642 29.27 22.10 43.22
C GLY A 642 29.69 23.07 42.13
N VAL A 643 28.76 23.72 41.41
CA VAL A 643 29.10 24.84 40.51
C VAL A 643 29.77 25.96 41.32
N ASP A 644 30.83 26.54 40.77
CA ASP A 644 31.45 27.74 41.34
C ASP A 644 30.56 28.98 41.10
N ILE A 645 29.99 29.49 42.19
CA ILE A 645 29.08 30.64 42.22
C ILE A 645 29.84 31.97 42.10
N ASN A 646 31.17 31.96 42.32
CA ASN A 646 31.99 33.17 42.46
C ASN A 646 32.77 33.52 41.19
N VAL A 647 32.52 32.84 40.07
CA VAL A 647 33.24 33.13 38.81
C VAL A 647 32.79 34.47 38.24
N SER A 648 33.77 35.35 38.03
CA SER A 648 33.63 36.76 37.63
C SER A 648 32.77 37.04 36.38
N CYS A 649 32.52 36.04 35.53
CA CYS A 649 31.67 36.13 34.34
C CYS A 649 30.17 36.30 34.65
N ILE A 650 29.68 35.80 35.79
CA ILE A 650 28.28 35.95 36.22
C ILE A 650 27.93 37.44 36.41
N ARG A 651 28.89 38.24 36.89
CA ARG A 651 28.70 39.69 37.13
C ARG A 651 28.65 40.52 35.85
N SER A 652 29.37 40.15 34.80
CA SER A 652 29.44 40.97 33.57
C SER A 652 28.29 40.73 32.58
N GLU A 653 27.72 39.52 32.53
CA GLU A 653 26.64 39.19 31.57
C GLU A 653 25.23 39.39 32.13
N LEU A 654 25.02 39.34 33.45
CA LEU A 654 23.69 39.44 34.07
C LEU A 654 23.25 40.85 34.48
N ASN A 655 24.07 41.89 34.29
CA ASN A 655 23.78 43.26 34.75
C ASN A 655 23.24 43.30 36.21
N LEU A 656 23.75 42.43 37.08
CA LEU A 656 23.37 42.45 38.48
C LEU A 656 23.99 43.70 39.13
N PRO A 657 23.20 44.57 39.78
CA PRO A 657 23.74 45.74 40.45
C PRO A 657 24.70 45.32 41.56
N ASP A 658 25.78 46.07 41.67
CA ASP A 658 26.84 45.88 42.66
C ASP A 658 26.24 46.02 44.06
N VAL A 659 26.00 44.89 44.75
CA VAL A 659 25.70 44.90 46.18
C VAL A 659 26.96 44.41 46.89
N GLY A 660 27.67 45.37 47.48
CA GLY A 660 28.93 45.14 48.16
C GLY A 660 28.77 44.41 49.50
N ALA A 661 29.84 43.67 49.80
CA ALA A 661 30.25 43.02 51.05
C ALA A 661 29.35 41.91 51.60
#